data_AF-A0A957EEI4-F1
#
_entry.id   AF-A0A957EEI4-F1
#
_cell.length_a   1.000
_cell.length_b   1.000
_cell.length_c   1.000
_cell.angle_alpha   90.00
_cell.angle_beta   90.00
_cell.angle_gamma   90.00
#
_symmetry.space_group_name_H-M   'P 1'
#
loop_
_entity.id
_entity.type
_entity.pdbx_description
1 polymer ?
#
loop_
_entity_poly.entity_id
_entity_poly.type
_entity_poly.pdbx_seq_one_letter_code
_entity_poly.pdbx_strand_id
1 'polypeptide(L)'
;MKELTITIQNPTGLHARPAKVFVNTAKQYQSDIRVHHGAKKANAKSLISMLTLGVEAGTEIRIVVDGADEEVAMMALATAVSDGLGEAEHINQPHITPTNGQQPQPAPAVAEQDGLIRGIAAAPGIAIGPIFQLKQAEVTIEETFCGASAEENRLQAAIEQARGQLVALHQQMLTRSAASEAAIFDVHLEILDDPDLLDTVLGKISQQQPAAQAWQSTIEARAKLMAGLDDPLLAARAADIHDVGYRVLRLLVGADDQGLRLPDHPVIVVAQDLSPSDTASLPKDRVLGFCTAVGGPTAHSAIIARALSLPAVVSAGAGVLALANNTTVILNGRTGTLTIAPDAQAIAQAQQAQAEWQQQRETAARTAAEPAITPDGHRVEVVANVGGVADAKAAMQAGAEGVGLLRTEFLFLDRAAAPTEEEQFTVYRDIAQAMQGQPVIVRTLDIGGDKPLPYIEVPPETNPFLGERGIRLCLNRPELLREQVRAILRAAQHGKLRIMFPMVADIAELRAACAIIEEVRATLNVPAVEIGIMIEIPAAALMADVLAAEVDFFSVGTNDLTQYTLAMDRQHPLLAGKSDGLHPAVLRLIARTVEAAHAAGKWVGVCGELGADPQAVPILMGLGVDELSVSVPSIPTVKAQIRVQTLAAAQELAQKALACATAQEVRQLA
;
A
#
# COMPACT_ATOMS: atom_id res chain seq x y z
N MET A 1 29.49 -30.07 -16.83
CA MET A 1 29.22 -28.74 -17.39
C MET A 1 28.42 -28.83 -18.69
N LYS A 2 27.15 -28.42 -18.64
CA LYS A 2 26.26 -28.20 -19.80
C LYS A 2 26.01 -26.73 -20.04
N GLU A 3 25.85 -26.36 -21.29
CA GLU A 3 25.51 -25.00 -21.69
C GLU A 3 24.26 -25.00 -22.59
N LEU A 4 23.37 -24.04 -22.37
CA LEU A 4 22.19 -23.80 -23.18
C LEU A 4 22.08 -22.30 -23.44
N THR A 5 21.95 -21.91 -24.71
CA THR A 5 21.58 -20.55 -25.06
C THR A 5 20.09 -20.53 -25.33
N ILE A 6 19.37 -19.65 -24.65
CA ILE A 6 17.92 -19.52 -24.77
C ILE A 6 17.54 -18.05 -24.82
N THR A 7 16.61 -17.70 -25.69
CA THR A 7 16.07 -16.35 -25.78
C THR A 7 15.04 -16.17 -24.66
N ILE A 8 15.21 -15.14 -23.84
CA ILE A 8 14.16 -14.76 -22.89
C ILE A 8 13.07 -14.05 -23.69
N GLN A 9 11.91 -14.68 -23.76
CA GLN A 9 10.77 -14.15 -24.50
C GLN A 9 9.74 -13.47 -23.57
N ASN A 10 10.00 -13.47 -22.26
CA ASN A 10 9.26 -12.72 -21.24
C ASN A 10 9.24 -11.22 -21.55
N PRO A 11 8.07 -10.56 -21.69
CA PRO A 11 7.95 -9.12 -21.98
C PRO A 11 8.51 -8.24 -20.89
N THR A 12 8.55 -8.71 -19.65
CA THR A 12 9.17 -7.96 -18.55
C THR A 12 10.65 -8.30 -18.40
N GLY A 13 11.22 -9.13 -19.28
CA GLY A 13 12.57 -9.67 -19.12
C GLY A 13 12.72 -10.45 -17.80
N LEU A 14 13.89 -10.38 -17.17
CA LEU A 14 14.15 -10.97 -15.84
C LEU A 14 14.08 -9.93 -14.70
N HIS A 15 13.06 -9.05 -14.69
CA HIS A 15 13.01 -7.88 -13.79
C HIS A 15 12.19 -8.01 -12.50
N ALA A 16 11.44 -9.10 -12.29
CA ALA A 16 10.72 -9.31 -11.03
C ALA A 16 10.32 -10.78 -10.84
N ARG A 17 9.10 -11.13 -11.25
CA ARG A 17 8.51 -12.46 -11.09
C ARG A 17 9.20 -13.53 -11.94
N PRO A 18 9.55 -13.31 -13.22
CA PRO A 18 10.34 -14.27 -14.00
C PRO A 18 11.66 -14.60 -13.32
N ALA A 19 12.34 -13.58 -12.76
CA ALA A 19 13.54 -13.79 -11.97
C ALA A 19 13.25 -14.63 -10.71
N LYS A 20 12.16 -14.37 -9.98
CA LYS A 20 11.77 -15.19 -8.81
C LYS A 20 11.44 -16.65 -9.18
N VAL A 21 10.70 -16.88 -10.26
CA VAL A 21 10.39 -18.25 -10.73
C VAL A 21 11.65 -18.95 -11.19
N PHE A 22 12.49 -18.28 -11.99
CA PHE A 22 13.79 -18.79 -12.42
C PHE A 22 14.66 -19.17 -11.22
N VAL A 23 14.74 -18.28 -10.24
CA VAL A 23 15.51 -18.47 -9.00
C VAL A 23 14.96 -19.62 -8.17
N ASN A 24 13.65 -19.70 -7.98
CA ASN A 24 13.03 -20.78 -7.22
C ASN A 24 13.21 -22.13 -7.89
N THR A 25 13.11 -22.19 -9.21
CA THR A 25 13.42 -23.41 -9.98
C THR A 25 14.91 -23.76 -9.84
N ALA A 26 15.81 -22.79 -9.99
CA ALA A 26 17.25 -23.02 -9.86
C ALA A 26 17.64 -23.49 -8.44
N LYS A 27 16.99 -22.97 -7.39
CA LYS A 27 17.22 -23.34 -5.98
C LYS A 27 16.85 -24.79 -5.66
N GLN A 28 16.03 -25.47 -6.49
CA GLN A 28 15.67 -26.88 -6.29
C GLN A 28 16.82 -27.85 -6.61
N TYR A 29 17.86 -27.37 -7.27
CA TYR A 29 18.97 -28.19 -7.78
C TYR A 29 20.29 -27.87 -7.08
N GLN A 30 21.18 -28.86 -7.00
CA GLN A 30 22.50 -28.71 -6.37
C GLN A 30 23.54 -28.10 -7.30
N SER A 31 23.40 -28.26 -8.62
CA SER A 31 24.33 -27.72 -9.64
C SER A 31 24.58 -26.20 -9.52
N ASP A 32 25.79 -25.74 -9.85
CA ASP A 32 26.08 -24.31 -10.06
C ASP A 32 25.44 -23.88 -11.37
N ILE A 33 24.58 -22.87 -11.31
CA ILE A 33 23.78 -22.41 -12.45
C ILE A 33 24.08 -20.94 -12.68
N ARG A 34 24.68 -20.61 -13.83
CA ARG A 34 25.09 -19.25 -14.20
C ARG A 34 24.36 -18.79 -15.44
N VAL A 35 23.87 -17.56 -15.41
CA VAL A 35 23.20 -16.91 -16.54
C VAL A 35 24.09 -15.79 -17.06
N HIS A 36 24.36 -15.80 -18.35
CA HIS A 36 25.16 -14.79 -19.04
C HIS A 36 24.28 -13.97 -19.97
N HIS A 37 24.40 -12.64 -19.91
CA HIS A 37 23.77 -11.70 -20.85
C HIS A 37 24.84 -10.71 -21.34
N GLY A 38 25.30 -10.90 -22.58
CA GLY A 38 26.47 -10.18 -23.11
C GLY A 38 27.72 -10.41 -22.26
N ALA A 39 28.32 -9.33 -21.76
CA ALA A 39 29.47 -9.38 -20.85
C ALA A 39 29.09 -9.58 -19.36
N LYS A 40 27.81 -9.47 -19.01
CA LYS A 40 27.32 -9.61 -17.63
C LYS A 40 27.05 -11.08 -17.30
N LYS A 41 27.27 -11.46 -16.04
CA LYS A 41 27.05 -12.80 -15.50
C LYS A 41 26.28 -12.69 -14.18
N ALA A 42 25.26 -13.52 -14.01
CA ALA A 42 24.49 -13.67 -12.77
C ALA A 42 24.46 -15.12 -12.30
N ASN A 43 24.27 -15.33 -11.00
CA ASN A 43 23.86 -16.62 -10.46
C ASN A 43 22.36 -16.76 -10.59
N ALA A 44 21.93 -17.87 -11.19
CA ALA A 44 20.53 -18.18 -11.37
C ALA A 44 19.78 -18.34 -10.06
N LYS A 45 20.45 -18.67 -8.96
CA LYS A 45 19.82 -18.88 -7.64
C LYS A 45 19.72 -17.57 -6.85
N SER A 46 20.33 -16.48 -7.32
CA SER A 46 20.28 -15.16 -6.69
C SER A 46 19.24 -14.27 -7.33
N LEU A 47 18.27 -13.82 -6.54
CA LEU A 47 17.26 -12.89 -7.01
C LEU A 47 17.90 -11.56 -7.37
N ILE A 48 18.77 -11.02 -6.53
CA ILE A 48 19.36 -9.69 -6.78
C ILE A 48 20.25 -9.71 -8.02
N SER A 49 21.03 -10.76 -8.24
CA SER A 49 21.87 -10.86 -9.46
C SER A 49 21.05 -11.05 -10.72
N MET A 50 19.93 -11.78 -10.65
CA MET A 50 19.02 -11.92 -11.79
C MET A 50 18.33 -10.59 -12.12
N LEU A 51 17.87 -9.86 -11.11
CA LEU A 51 17.26 -8.53 -11.28
C LEU A 51 18.24 -7.49 -11.85
N THR A 52 19.51 -7.55 -11.46
CA THR A 52 20.55 -6.61 -11.91
C THR A 52 21.21 -7.01 -13.24
N LEU A 53 20.92 -8.21 -13.76
CA LEU A 53 21.41 -8.66 -15.05
C LEU A 53 20.86 -7.80 -16.21
N GLY A 54 19.71 -7.16 -15.99
CA GLY A 54 19.07 -6.26 -16.96
C GLY A 54 18.75 -6.99 -18.26
N VAL A 55 18.21 -8.21 -18.15
CA VAL A 55 17.80 -9.00 -19.31
C VAL A 55 16.44 -8.52 -19.74
N GLU A 56 16.37 -7.97 -20.95
CA GLU A 56 15.14 -7.50 -21.58
C GLU A 56 14.53 -8.61 -22.46
N ALA A 57 13.24 -8.50 -22.81
CA ALA A 57 12.63 -9.47 -23.72
C ALA A 57 13.35 -9.49 -25.09
N GLY A 58 13.40 -10.67 -25.70
CA GLY A 58 14.05 -10.90 -26.99
C GLY A 58 15.58 -10.99 -26.91
N THR A 59 16.18 -10.89 -25.72
CA THR A 59 17.63 -11.04 -25.56
C THR A 59 18.02 -12.49 -25.31
N GLU A 60 19.13 -12.93 -25.90
CA GLU A 60 19.70 -14.25 -25.64
C GLU A 60 20.45 -14.25 -24.31
N ILE A 61 20.12 -15.23 -23.48
CA ILE A 61 20.91 -15.58 -22.31
C ILE A 61 21.59 -16.93 -22.53
N ARG A 62 22.80 -17.07 -22.01
CA ARG A 62 23.48 -18.37 -21.93
C ARG A 62 23.45 -18.89 -20.51
N ILE A 63 22.75 -19.99 -20.32
CA ILE A 63 22.66 -20.74 -19.07
C ILE A 63 23.77 -21.79 -19.07
N VAL A 64 24.58 -21.80 -18.03
CA VAL A 64 25.65 -22.76 -17.79
C VAL A 64 25.32 -23.50 -16.51
N VAL A 65 25.21 -24.82 -16.57
CA VAL A 65 24.90 -25.69 -15.42
C VAL A 65 26.05 -26.65 -15.22
N ASP A 66 26.60 -26.72 -14.01
CA ASP A 66 27.69 -27.63 -13.68
C ASP A 66 27.42 -28.32 -12.34
N GLY A 67 27.29 -29.64 -12.36
CA GLY A 67 27.00 -30.43 -11.15
C GLY A 67 26.42 -31.82 -11.42
N ALA A 68 26.13 -32.55 -10.34
CA ALA A 68 25.67 -33.94 -10.42
C ALA A 68 24.24 -34.09 -11.00
N ASP A 69 23.40 -33.06 -10.87
CA ASP A 69 22.03 -32.99 -11.38
C ASP A 69 21.92 -32.07 -12.61
N GLU A 70 23.03 -31.82 -13.31
CA GLU A 70 23.11 -30.84 -14.40
C GLU A 70 22.14 -31.10 -15.55
N GLU A 71 21.85 -32.37 -15.86
CA GLU A 71 20.88 -32.73 -16.90
C GLU A 71 19.45 -32.35 -16.52
N VAL A 72 19.06 -32.65 -15.27
CA VAL A 72 17.70 -32.42 -14.77
C VAL A 72 17.48 -30.93 -14.52
N ALA A 73 18.48 -30.25 -13.94
CA ALA A 73 18.45 -28.82 -13.68
C ALA A 73 18.39 -28.01 -14.99
N MET A 74 19.20 -28.36 -16.00
CA MET A 74 19.16 -27.71 -17.30
C MET A 74 17.80 -27.91 -17.98
N MET A 75 17.24 -29.12 -17.92
CA MET A 75 15.93 -29.40 -18.52
C MET A 75 14.81 -28.65 -17.80
N ALA A 76 14.82 -28.61 -16.47
CA ALA A 76 13.82 -27.88 -15.70
C ALA A 76 13.90 -26.36 -15.90
N LEU A 77 15.09 -25.79 -16.04
CA LEU A 77 15.27 -24.37 -16.38
C LEU A 77 14.87 -24.08 -17.83
N ALA A 78 15.21 -24.96 -18.77
CA ALA A 78 14.78 -24.83 -20.16
C ALA A 78 13.24 -24.91 -20.28
N THR A 79 12.62 -25.85 -19.55
CA THR A 79 11.17 -25.97 -19.44
C THR A 79 10.60 -24.73 -18.76
N ALA A 80 11.14 -24.28 -17.64
CA ALA A 80 10.66 -23.08 -16.96
C ALA A 80 10.76 -21.85 -17.87
N VAL A 81 11.83 -21.68 -18.65
CA VAL A 81 11.97 -20.58 -19.63
C VAL A 81 11.01 -20.74 -20.80
N SER A 82 10.81 -21.97 -21.29
CA SER A 82 9.87 -22.26 -22.39
C SER A 82 8.41 -22.09 -21.95
N ASP A 83 8.11 -22.38 -20.69
CA ASP A 83 6.85 -22.12 -20.00
C ASP A 83 6.76 -20.64 -19.54
N GLY A 84 7.62 -19.78 -20.12
CA GLY A 84 7.68 -18.34 -19.92
C GLY A 84 7.96 -17.89 -18.50
N LEU A 85 8.59 -18.69 -17.64
CA LEU A 85 8.92 -18.36 -16.25
C LEU A 85 7.73 -17.82 -15.45
N GLY A 86 6.53 -18.35 -15.74
CA GLY A 86 5.27 -17.85 -15.20
C GLY A 86 4.64 -16.70 -15.99
N GLU A 87 5.05 -16.46 -17.23
CA GLU A 87 4.55 -15.48 -18.21
C GLU A 87 4.39 -16.11 -19.63
N ALA A 88 4.11 -17.41 -19.72
CA ALA A 88 4.11 -18.24 -20.95
C ALA A 88 3.34 -17.68 -22.17
N GLU A 89 2.39 -16.77 -21.98
CA GLU A 89 1.46 -16.32 -23.03
C GLU A 89 1.90 -15.07 -23.80
N HIS A 90 3.08 -14.49 -23.50
CA HIS A 90 3.45 -13.15 -23.97
C HIS A 90 4.69 -13.05 -24.89
N ILE A 91 5.09 -14.17 -25.48
CA ILE A 91 6.41 -14.38 -26.11
C ILE A 91 6.70 -13.58 -27.41
N ASN A 92 5.75 -12.79 -27.96
CA ASN A 92 5.83 -12.25 -29.32
C ASN A 92 5.57 -10.72 -29.47
N GLN A 93 6.12 -9.84 -28.63
CA GLN A 93 5.99 -8.38 -28.85
C GLN A 93 7.28 -7.55 -28.58
N PRO A 94 7.51 -6.44 -29.32
CA PRO A 94 8.77 -5.69 -29.30
C PRO A 94 8.87 -4.63 -28.18
N HIS A 95 10.09 -4.44 -27.65
CA HIS A 95 10.46 -3.45 -26.63
C HIS A 95 10.91 -2.08 -27.19
N ILE A 96 10.63 -0.99 -26.44
CA ILE A 96 11.25 0.33 -26.59
C ILE A 96 11.58 0.91 -25.19
N THR A 97 12.77 1.48 -25.07
CA THR A 97 13.43 2.04 -23.86
C THR A 97 12.75 3.30 -23.30
N PRO A 98 12.55 3.45 -21.97
CA PRO A 98 12.13 4.71 -21.35
C PRO A 98 13.30 5.69 -21.20
N THR A 99 13.03 6.99 -21.36
CA THR A 99 14.00 8.09 -21.21
C THR A 99 14.01 8.68 -19.79
N ASN A 100 15.23 8.84 -19.26
CA ASN A 100 15.62 9.44 -17.97
C ASN A 100 14.81 10.67 -17.51
N GLY A 101 14.11 10.53 -16.38
CA GLY A 101 13.62 11.63 -15.54
C GLY A 101 14.61 11.94 -14.41
N GLN A 102 15.04 13.18 -14.29
CA GLN A 102 16.05 13.65 -13.33
C GLN A 102 15.62 13.49 -11.85
N GLN A 103 16.57 13.10 -11.01
CA GLN A 103 16.45 13.08 -9.55
C GLN A 103 16.09 14.47 -8.97
N PRO A 104 15.15 14.59 -8.02
CA PRO A 104 14.83 15.86 -7.39
C PRO A 104 15.92 16.27 -6.38
N GLN A 105 16.33 17.54 -6.45
CA GLN A 105 17.10 18.21 -5.40
C GLN A 105 16.25 18.44 -4.14
N PRO A 106 16.84 18.45 -2.92
CA PRO A 106 16.11 18.75 -1.70
C PRO A 106 15.65 20.21 -1.68
N ALA A 107 14.34 20.42 -1.51
CA ALA A 107 13.69 21.73 -1.43
C ALA A 107 13.63 22.25 0.03
N PRO A 108 13.51 23.57 0.25
CA PRO A 108 13.83 24.22 1.52
C PRO A 108 12.73 24.10 2.59
N ALA A 109 13.16 24.27 3.84
CA ALA A 109 12.38 24.12 5.07
C ALA A 109 11.07 24.95 5.09
N VAL A 110 9.98 24.30 5.51
CA VAL A 110 8.72 24.95 5.86
C VAL A 110 8.94 25.70 7.20
N ALA A 111 8.48 26.95 7.24
CA ALA A 111 8.77 27.92 8.29
C ALA A 111 8.43 27.40 9.72
N GLU A 112 9.43 27.43 10.59
CA GLU A 112 9.28 27.37 12.04
C GLU A 112 8.54 28.63 12.51
N GLN A 113 7.34 28.47 13.05
CA GLN A 113 6.70 29.47 13.90
C GLN A 113 6.50 28.86 15.28
N ASP A 114 7.05 29.52 16.31
CA ASP A 114 6.78 29.33 17.73
C ASP A 114 6.62 27.87 18.20
N GLY A 115 7.71 27.09 18.16
CA GLY A 115 7.76 25.76 18.78
C GLY A 115 6.84 24.71 18.15
N LEU A 116 6.26 24.97 16.98
CA LEU A 116 5.38 24.04 16.27
C LEU A 116 6.03 23.56 14.96
N ILE A 117 6.25 22.25 14.84
CA ILE A 117 6.68 21.62 13.60
C ILE A 117 5.48 20.98 12.91
N ARG A 118 5.35 21.21 11.59
CA ARG A 118 4.32 20.63 10.74
C ARG A 118 4.94 19.58 9.81
N GLY A 119 4.40 18.37 9.86
CA GLY A 119 4.64 17.30 8.91
C GLY A 119 3.33 16.81 8.30
N ILE A 120 3.35 15.58 7.82
CA ILE A 120 2.19 14.88 7.24
C ILE A 120 1.65 13.90 8.28
N ALA A 121 0.35 13.95 8.54
CA ALA A 121 -0.35 13.00 9.39
C ALA A 121 -0.24 11.58 8.80
N ALA A 122 0.40 10.66 9.52
CA ALA A 122 0.61 9.30 9.06
C ALA A 122 -0.32 8.30 9.77
N ALA A 123 -0.40 8.37 11.10
CA ALA A 123 -1.30 7.54 11.89
C ALA A 123 -1.94 8.37 13.02
N PRO A 124 -3.26 8.26 13.25
CA PRO A 124 -3.98 9.15 14.15
C PRO A 124 -3.68 8.88 15.63
N GLY A 125 -3.84 9.93 16.42
CA GLY A 125 -3.79 9.89 17.89
C GLY A 125 -2.91 10.97 18.48
N ILE A 126 -2.95 11.08 19.81
CA ILE A 126 -2.19 12.07 20.56
C ILE A 126 -1.26 11.32 21.51
N ALA A 127 0.03 11.67 21.45
CA ALA A 127 1.05 11.18 22.35
C ALA A 127 1.74 12.36 23.03
N ILE A 128 2.01 12.22 24.33
CA ILE A 128 2.65 13.25 25.15
C ILE A 128 3.79 12.57 25.88
N GLY A 129 5.01 13.03 25.65
CA GLY A 129 6.17 12.42 26.26
C GLY A 129 7.48 13.08 25.89
N PRO A 130 8.57 12.68 26.55
CA PRO A 130 9.91 13.08 26.18
C PRO A 130 10.30 12.51 24.81
N ILE A 131 11.00 13.32 24.00
CA ILE A 131 11.63 12.84 22.77
C ILE A 131 12.78 11.90 23.11
N PHE A 132 12.83 10.80 22.36
CA PHE A 132 14.03 10.00 22.19
C PHE A 132 14.42 9.99 20.70
N GLN A 133 15.54 10.63 20.39
CA GLN A 133 16.08 10.63 19.05
C GLN A 133 16.74 9.28 18.78
N LEU A 134 16.11 8.49 17.91
CA LEU A 134 16.70 7.28 17.38
C LEU A 134 17.69 7.68 16.28
N LYS A 135 18.94 7.82 16.68
CA LYS A 135 20.05 7.90 15.72
C LYS A 135 20.36 6.49 15.26
N GLN A 136 20.49 6.29 13.95
CA GLN A 136 21.17 5.11 13.46
C GLN A 136 22.58 5.15 14.04
N ALA A 137 22.91 4.20 14.90
CA ALA A 137 24.28 4.06 15.38
C ALA A 137 25.16 3.82 14.15
N GLU A 138 26.17 4.68 13.95
CA GLU A 138 27.22 4.36 12.99
C GLU A 138 27.88 3.07 13.48
N VAL A 139 27.63 1.99 12.75
CA VAL A 139 28.23 0.69 13.06
C VAL A 139 29.72 0.83 12.73
N THR A 140 30.51 1.09 13.77
CA THR A 140 31.96 1.16 13.63
C THR A 140 32.48 -0.28 13.62
N ILE A 141 33.00 -0.71 12.48
CA ILE A 141 33.55 -2.05 12.33
C ILE A 141 35.02 -2.02 12.72
N GLU A 142 35.30 -2.24 14.01
CA GLU A 142 36.67 -2.35 14.56
C GLU A 142 37.19 -3.80 14.57
N GLU A 143 36.62 -4.67 13.73
CA GLU A 143 36.93 -6.09 13.76
C GLU A 143 38.21 -6.44 13.02
N THR A 144 39.03 -7.28 13.65
CA THR A 144 40.19 -7.94 13.03
C THR A 144 39.82 -9.35 12.59
N PHE A 145 40.24 -9.74 11.40
CA PHE A 145 39.99 -11.07 10.83
C PHE A 145 40.49 -12.18 11.77
N CYS A 146 39.59 -13.03 12.24
CA CYS A 146 39.91 -14.09 13.19
C CYS A 146 40.05 -15.50 12.57
N GLY A 147 40.04 -15.59 11.24
CA GLY A 147 40.20 -16.83 10.47
C GLY A 147 38.92 -17.22 9.72
N ALA A 148 39.06 -17.76 8.51
CA ALA A 148 37.93 -17.97 7.60
C ALA A 148 36.79 -18.79 8.23
N SER A 149 37.09 -19.95 8.82
CA SER A 149 36.05 -20.78 9.46
C SER A 149 35.37 -20.11 10.66
N ALA A 150 36.09 -19.28 11.42
CA ALA A 150 35.50 -18.55 12.55
C ALA A 150 34.57 -17.44 12.05
N GLU A 151 34.98 -16.68 11.02
CA GLU A 151 34.18 -15.63 10.39
C GLU A 151 32.95 -16.20 9.68
N GLU A 152 33.06 -17.33 8.99
CA GLU A 152 31.95 -18.04 8.36
C GLU A 152 30.91 -18.50 9.39
N ASN A 153 31.35 -19.09 10.51
CA ASN A 153 30.45 -19.49 11.59
C ASN A 153 29.75 -18.28 12.24
N ARG A 154 30.46 -17.17 12.43
CA ARG A 154 29.87 -15.92 12.95
C ARG A 154 28.80 -15.37 12.00
N LEU A 155 29.09 -15.35 10.70
CA LEU A 155 28.15 -14.93 9.67
C LEU A 155 26.90 -15.81 9.67
N GLN A 156 27.07 -17.13 9.66
CA GLN A 156 25.94 -18.06 9.66
C GLN A 156 25.06 -17.91 10.92
N ALA A 157 25.67 -17.73 12.10
CA ALA A 157 24.94 -17.49 13.33
C ALA A 157 24.15 -16.18 13.29
N ALA A 158 24.76 -15.09 12.77
CA ALA A 158 24.08 -13.80 12.62
C ALA A 158 22.91 -13.87 11.63
N ILE A 159 23.06 -14.57 10.50
CA ILE A 159 21.98 -14.75 9.52
C ILE A 159 20.83 -15.55 10.14
N GLU A 160 21.12 -16.64 10.84
CA GLU A 160 20.06 -17.47 11.44
C GLU A 160 19.30 -16.72 12.54
N GLN A 161 20.01 -15.92 13.34
CA GLN A 161 19.37 -15.06 14.33
C GLN A 161 18.52 -13.97 13.66
N ALA A 162 19.00 -13.34 12.58
CA ALA A 162 18.22 -12.36 11.81
C ALA A 162 16.96 -12.98 11.20
N ARG A 163 17.06 -14.21 10.66
CA ARG A 163 15.92 -14.98 10.15
C ARG A 163 14.88 -15.20 11.24
N GLY A 164 15.31 -15.67 12.41
CA GLY A 164 14.42 -15.85 13.57
C GLY A 164 13.69 -14.57 13.96
N GLN A 165 14.40 -13.43 13.96
CA GLN A 165 13.79 -12.12 14.23
C GLN A 165 12.75 -11.71 13.17
N LEU A 166 13.04 -11.90 11.87
CA LEU A 166 12.12 -11.55 10.78
C LEU A 166 10.86 -12.43 10.81
N VAL A 167 11.00 -13.73 11.07
CA VAL A 167 9.85 -14.65 11.23
C VAL A 167 8.98 -14.23 12.42
N ALA A 168 9.59 -13.82 13.53
CA ALA A 168 8.84 -13.33 14.69
C ALA A 168 8.06 -12.04 14.37
N LEU A 169 8.67 -11.10 13.63
CA LEU A 169 8.00 -9.87 13.19
C LEU A 169 6.83 -10.16 12.24
N HIS A 170 7.02 -11.08 11.30
CA HIS A 170 5.97 -11.54 10.39
C HIS A 170 4.77 -12.10 11.18
N GLN A 171 5.01 -13.01 12.13
CA GLN A 171 3.95 -13.56 12.99
C GLN A 171 3.28 -12.50 13.87
N GLN A 172 4.05 -11.52 14.36
CA GLN A 172 3.52 -10.41 15.15
C GLN A 172 2.57 -9.51 14.35
N MET A 173 2.83 -9.31 13.06
CA MET A 173 1.89 -8.57 12.20
C MET A 173 0.62 -9.36 11.92
N LEU A 174 0.73 -10.67 11.68
CA LEU A 174 -0.43 -11.55 11.47
C LEU A 174 -1.36 -11.57 12.70
N THR A 175 -0.80 -11.70 13.91
CA THR A 175 -1.58 -11.68 15.16
C THR A 175 -2.27 -10.34 15.42
N ARG A 176 -1.79 -9.25 14.79
CA ARG A 176 -2.38 -7.91 14.85
C ARG A 176 -3.37 -7.65 13.70
N SER A 177 -3.77 -8.69 12.97
CA SER A 177 -4.67 -8.59 11.81
C SER A 177 -4.14 -7.69 10.68
N ALA A 178 -2.81 -7.60 10.55
CA ALA A 178 -2.11 -6.80 9.53
C ALA A 178 -1.45 -7.72 8.50
N ALA A 179 -2.28 -8.54 7.82
CA ALA A 179 -1.80 -9.58 6.91
C ALA A 179 -1.15 -9.02 5.64
N SER A 180 -1.67 -7.90 5.12
CA SER A 180 -1.08 -7.23 3.96
C SER A 180 0.29 -6.65 4.27
N GLU A 181 0.48 -6.16 5.49
CA GLU A 181 1.74 -5.58 5.97
C GLU A 181 2.77 -6.65 6.32
N ALA A 182 2.33 -7.84 6.73
CA ALA A 182 3.21 -8.97 7.02
C ALA A 182 4.04 -9.39 5.80
N ALA A 183 3.47 -9.29 4.58
CA ALA A 183 4.11 -9.67 3.32
C ALA A 183 5.43 -8.91 3.04
N ILE A 184 5.65 -7.74 3.67
CA ILE A 184 6.93 -7.02 3.59
C ILE A 184 8.08 -7.89 4.11
N PHE A 185 7.84 -8.65 5.19
CA PHE A 185 8.87 -9.49 5.81
C PHE A 185 9.17 -10.76 5.00
N ASP A 186 8.25 -11.21 4.13
CA ASP A 186 8.53 -12.30 3.20
C ASP A 186 9.61 -11.90 2.20
N VAL A 187 9.57 -10.66 1.70
CA VAL A 187 10.61 -10.12 0.82
C VAL A 187 11.94 -10.00 1.55
N HIS A 188 11.92 -9.60 2.82
CA HIS A 188 13.13 -9.51 3.64
C HIS A 188 13.79 -10.89 3.85
N LEU A 189 12.99 -11.93 4.08
CA LEU A 189 13.48 -13.31 4.17
C LEU A 189 14.12 -13.77 2.84
N GLU A 190 13.51 -13.44 1.70
CA GLU A 190 14.05 -13.78 0.37
C GLU A 190 15.39 -13.08 0.09
N ILE A 191 15.56 -11.83 0.51
CA ILE A 191 16.83 -11.10 0.40
C ILE A 191 17.91 -11.75 1.28
N LEU A 192 17.55 -12.17 2.49
CA LEU A 192 18.45 -12.86 3.42
C LEU A 192 18.90 -14.23 2.87
N ASP A 193 18.02 -14.90 2.12
CA ASP A 193 18.24 -16.19 1.46
C ASP A 193 18.85 -16.08 0.05
N ASP A 194 19.42 -14.93 -0.31
CA ASP A 194 20.05 -14.74 -1.61
C ASP A 194 21.45 -15.38 -1.66
N PRO A 195 21.67 -16.44 -2.45
CA PRO A 195 22.94 -17.15 -2.46
C PRO A 195 24.10 -16.35 -3.05
N ASP A 196 23.88 -15.36 -3.94
CA ASP A 196 25.03 -14.54 -4.37
C ASP A 196 25.42 -13.52 -3.32
N LEU A 197 24.48 -13.01 -2.55
CA LEU A 197 24.81 -12.21 -1.38
C LEU A 197 25.74 -13.02 -0.47
N LEU A 198 25.36 -14.27 -0.16
CA LEU A 198 26.16 -15.17 0.68
C LEU A 198 27.51 -15.52 0.04
N ASP A 199 27.53 -16.00 -1.20
CA ASP A 199 28.74 -16.39 -1.92
C ASP A 199 29.73 -15.22 -2.06
N THR A 200 29.23 -14.00 -2.31
CA THR A 200 30.08 -12.81 -2.41
C THR A 200 30.73 -12.49 -1.06
N VAL A 201 29.97 -12.61 0.04
CA VAL A 201 30.49 -12.38 1.38
C VAL A 201 31.49 -13.46 1.78
N LEU A 202 31.18 -14.73 1.55
CA LEU A 202 32.09 -15.86 1.79
C LEU A 202 33.39 -15.73 0.97
N GLY A 203 33.28 -15.30 -0.29
CA GLY A 203 34.43 -15.01 -1.15
C GLY A 203 35.33 -13.91 -0.57
N LYS A 204 34.76 -12.83 -0.03
CA LYS A 204 35.51 -11.77 0.66
C LYS A 204 36.16 -12.27 1.96
N ILE A 205 35.46 -13.11 2.73
CA ILE A 205 36.02 -13.75 3.94
C ILE A 205 37.23 -14.63 3.59
N SER A 206 37.16 -15.39 2.49
CA SER A 206 38.30 -16.20 2.01
C SER A 206 39.52 -15.35 1.64
N GLN A 207 39.32 -14.08 1.28
CA GLN A 207 40.36 -13.08 1.01
C GLN A 207 40.81 -12.32 2.28
N GLN A 208 40.53 -12.88 3.46
CA GLN A 208 40.92 -12.33 4.77
C GLN A 208 40.20 -11.03 5.16
N GLN A 209 39.03 -10.75 4.57
CA GLN A 209 38.18 -9.66 5.03
C GLN A 209 37.31 -10.13 6.23
N PRO A 210 37.20 -9.34 7.33
CA PRO A 210 36.30 -9.66 8.43
C PRO A 210 34.83 -9.78 7.97
N ALA A 211 34.04 -10.66 8.59
CA ALA A 211 32.67 -10.94 8.16
C ALA A 211 31.79 -9.68 8.11
N ALA A 212 31.89 -8.81 9.12
CA ALA A 212 31.12 -7.56 9.19
C ALA A 212 31.43 -6.61 8.00
N GLN A 213 32.71 -6.44 7.65
CA GLN A 213 33.11 -5.57 6.53
C GLN A 213 32.74 -6.19 5.18
N ALA A 214 32.92 -7.51 5.05
CA ALA A 214 32.53 -8.26 3.87
C ALA A 214 31.01 -8.15 3.62
N TRP A 215 30.22 -8.28 4.67
CA TRP A 215 28.76 -8.12 4.63
C TRP A 215 28.34 -6.69 4.27
N GLN A 216 28.79 -5.67 5.04
CA GLN A 216 28.43 -4.27 4.81
C GLN A 216 28.73 -3.84 3.37
N SER A 217 29.97 -4.05 2.92
CA SER A 217 30.38 -3.64 1.57
C SER A 217 29.61 -4.36 0.47
N THR A 218 29.11 -5.58 0.72
CA THR A 218 28.27 -6.30 -0.24
C THR A 218 26.85 -5.76 -0.26
N ILE A 219 26.26 -5.51 0.91
CA ILE A 219 24.94 -4.89 1.04
C ILE A 219 24.92 -3.51 0.37
N GLU A 220 25.88 -2.64 0.68
CA GLU A 220 25.97 -1.29 0.10
C GLU A 220 26.11 -1.34 -1.43
N ALA A 221 26.94 -2.25 -1.95
CA ALA A 221 27.07 -2.44 -3.39
C ALA A 221 25.75 -2.90 -4.04
N ARG A 222 25.05 -3.85 -3.40
CA ARG A 222 23.77 -4.39 -3.91
C ARG A 222 22.66 -3.35 -3.85
N ALA A 223 22.54 -2.61 -2.75
CA ALA A 223 21.57 -1.54 -2.61
C ALA A 223 21.84 -0.39 -3.58
N LYS A 224 23.11 -0.03 -3.82
CA LYS A 224 23.48 0.96 -4.84
C LYS A 224 23.14 0.52 -6.26
N LEU A 225 23.35 -0.76 -6.57
CA LEU A 225 22.91 -1.33 -7.85
C LEU A 225 21.39 -1.27 -8.00
N MET A 226 20.65 -1.62 -6.95
CA MET A 226 19.19 -1.57 -6.95
C MET A 226 18.66 -0.13 -7.11
N ALA A 227 19.21 0.81 -6.35
CA ALA A 227 18.83 2.23 -6.41
C ALA A 227 19.20 2.91 -7.75
N GLY A 228 20.12 2.32 -8.51
CA GLY A 228 20.53 2.80 -9.83
C GLY A 228 19.72 2.21 -10.99
N LEU A 229 18.70 1.39 -10.71
CA LEU A 229 17.77 0.90 -11.73
C LEU A 229 16.84 2.03 -12.18
N ASP A 230 16.47 2.02 -13.46
CA ASP A 230 15.60 3.05 -14.05
C ASP A 230 14.13 2.93 -13.60
N ASP A 231 13.73 1.76 -13.10
CA ASP A 231 12.41 1.51 -12.52
C ASP A 231 12.35 2.08 -11.07
N PRO A 232 11.52 3.12 -10.80
CA PRO A 232 11.44 3.74 -9.49
C PRO A 232 10.92 2.81 -8.39
N LEU A 233 10.10 1.82 -8.73
CA LEU A 233 9.50 0.88 -7.78
C LEU A 233 10.52 -0.18 -7.38
N LEU A 234 11.35 -0.65 -8.32
CA LEU A 234 12.50 -1.51 -8.01
C LEU A 234 13.59 -0.73 -7.27
N ALA A 235 13.86 0.52 -7.67
CA ALA A 235 14.82 1.38 -7.00
C ALA A 235 14.45 1.64 -5.53
N ALA A 236 13.15 1.78 -5.23
CA ALA A 236 12.65 1.91 -3.86
C ALA A 236 12.97 0.70 -2.97
N ARG A 237 13.12 -0.52 -3.56
CA ARG A 237 13.49 -1.74 -2.82
C ARG A 237 14.95 -1.75 -2.33
N ALA A 238 15.76 -0.77 -2.74
CA ALA A 238 17.08 -0.59 -2.12
C ALA A 238 16.99 -0.39 -0.60
N ALA A 239 15.89 0.21 -0.11
CA ALA A 239 15.62 0.36 1.32
C ALA A 239 15.44 -0.98 2.03
N ASP A 240 14.82 -1.97 1.38
CA ASP A 240 14.64 -3.32 1.95
C ASP A 240 15.97 -4.07 2.06
N ILE A 241 16.85 -3.93 1.06
CA ILE A 241 18.21 -4.50 1.10
C ILE A 241 19.01 -3.89 2.26
N HIS A 242 18.91 -2.57 2.45
CA HIS A 242 19.53 -1.91 3.59
C HIS A 242 18.94 -2.42 4.92
N ASP A 243 17.62 -2.57 5.04
CA ASP A 243 16.98 -3.02 6.29
C ASP A 243 17.49 -4.40 6.72
N VAL A 244 17.44 -5.39 5.81
CA VAL A 244 17.96 -6.74 6.05
C VAL A 244 19.47 -6.72 6.31
N GLY A 245 20.20 -5.95 5.52
CA GLY A 245 21.65 -5.85 5.62
C GLY A 245 22.12 -5.28 6.95
N TYR A 246 21.53 -4.18 7.41
CA TYR A 246 21.88 -3.57 8.69
C TYR A 246 21.49 -4.44 9.88
N ARG A 247 20.41 -5.22 9.78
CA ARG A 247 20.03 -6.20 10.82
C ARG A 247 21.12 -7.25 11.05
N VAL A 248 21.60 -7.90 9.98
CA VAL A 248 22.69 -8.89 10.10
C VAL A 248 24.00 -8.21 10.53
N LEU A 249 24.28 -7.00 10.04
CA LEU A 249 25.48 -6.26 10.43
C LEU A 249 25.52 -5.98 11.93
N ARG A 250 24.39 -5.56 12.54
CA ARG A 250 24.27 -5.33 13.98
C ARG A 250 24.57 -6.58 14.80
N LEU A 251 24.10 -7.74 14.33
CA LEU A 251 24.37 -9.03 14.96
C LEU A 251 25.85 -9.40 14.88
N LEU A 252 26.49 -9.16 13.73
CA LEU A 252 27.91 -9.46 13.52
C LEU A 252 28.81 -8.68 14.48
N VAL A 253 28.59 -7.37 14.61
CA VAL A 253 29.39 -6.48 15.47
C VAL A 253 29.02 -6.56 16.96
N GLY A 254 28.07 -7.43 17.33
CA GLY A 254 27.56 -7.52 18.71
C GLY A 254 26.78 -6.28 19.16
N ALA A 255 26.33 -5.43 18.23
CA ALA A 255 25.50 -4.27 18.53
C ALA A 255 24.05 -4.65 18.89
N ASP A 256 23.62 -5.90 18.62
CA ASP A 256 22.29 -6.38 19.02
C ASP A 256 22.16 -6.63 20.54
N ASP A 257 23.27 -6.78 21.27
CA ASP A 257 23.32 -6.67 22.74
C ASP A 257 23.07 -5.20 23.21
N GLN A 258 22.98 -4.28 22.25
CA GLN A 258 22.49 -2.91 22.38
C GLN A 258 21.24 -2.67 21.51
N GLY A 259 20.36 -3.67 21.34
CA GLY A 259 19.05 -3.48 20.71
C GLY A 259 18.37 -2.21 21.20
N LEU A 260 17.60 -1.53 20.33
CA LEU A 260 17.01 -0.19 20.53
C LEU A 260 16.94 0.18 22.02
N ARG A 261 18.01 0.83 22.54
CA ARG A 261 18.12 1.17 23.97
C ARG A 261 17.22 2.35 24.25
N LEU A 262 15.93 2.07 24.13
CA LEU A 262 14.87 2.95 24.55
C LEU A 262 15.00 3.09 26.06
N PRO A 263 14.79 4.31 26.58
CA PRO A 263 14.73 4.51 28.02
C PRO A 263 13.67 3.60 28.67
N ASP A 264 13.83 3.33 29.97
CA ASP A 264 12.88 2.53 30.76
C ASP A 264 11.55 3.24 31.05
N HIS A 265 11.28 4.36 30.37
CA HIS A 265 10.07 5.16 30.51
C HIS A 265 9.47 5.45 29.13
N PRO A 266 8.16 5.78 29.05
CA PRO A 266 7.51 6.05 27.79
C PRO A 266 8.09 7.27 27.05
N VAL A 267 8.38 7.12 25.75
CA VAL A 267 9.02 8.13 24.89
C VAL A 267 8.29 8.29 23.55
N ILE A 268 8.51 9.44 22.91
CA ILE A 268 8.16 9.67 21.50
C ILE A 268 9.44 9.54 20.68
N VAL A 269 9.46 8.64 19.71
CA VAL A 269 10.65 8.38 18.89
C VAL A 269 10.76 9.40 17.77
N VAL A 270 11.91 10.05 17.65
CA VAL A 270 12.22 10.93 16.51
C VAL A 270 13.37 10.33 15.71
N ALA A 271 13.19 10.14 14.41
CA ALA A 271 14.19 9.54 13.54
C ALA A 271 14.29 10.28 12.20
N GLN A 272 15.38 10.06 11.46
CA GLN A 272 15.45 10.56 10.09
C GLN A 272 14.42 9.84 9.21
N ASP A 273 14.47 8.51 9.27
CA ASP A 273 13.48 7.59 8.71
C ASP A 273 13.37 6.37 9.63
N LEU A 274 12.32 5.57 9.49
CA LEU A 274 12.16 4.28 10.16
C LEU A 274 11.96 3.19 9.13
N SER A 275 12.75 2.11 9.23
CA SER A 275 12.53 0.94 8.40
C SER A 275 11.26 0.17 8.84
N PRO A 276 10.72 -0.72 7.98
CA PRO A 276 9.62 -1.59 8.36
C PRO A 276 9.96 -2.42 9.61
N SER A 277 11.16 -2.97 9.66
CA SER A 277 11.71 -3.67 10.82
C SER A 277 11.72 -2.84 12.09
N ASP A 278 12.28 -1.63 12.03
CA ASP A 278 12.37 -0.75 13.20
C ASP A 278 10.97 -0.43 13.72
N THR A 279 10.06 -0.04 12.83
CA THR A 279 8.67 0.31 13.16
C THR A 279 7.92 -0.86 13.78
N ALA A 280 8.04 -2.05 13.21
CA ALA A 280 7.39 -3.27 13.71
C ALA A 280 7.93 -3.71 15.08
N SER A 281 9.22 -3.46 15.33
CA SER A 281 9.92 -3.83 16.56
C SER A 281 9.68 -2.85 17.71
N LEU A 282 9.00 -1.71 17.48
CA LEU A 282 8.74 -0.71 18.51
C LEU A 282 7.90 -1.31 19.67
N PRO A 283 8.41 -1.30 20.91
CA PRO A 283 7.67 -1.80 22.06
C PRO A 283 6.54 -0.83 22.42
N LYS A 284 5.28 -1.28 22.29
CA LYS A 284 4.08 -0.44 22.51
C LYS A 284 3.95 0.08 23.95
N ASP A 285 4.56 -0.59 24.92
CA ASP A 285 4.59 -0.21 26.32
C ASP A 285 5.51 0.98 26.60
N ARG A 286 6.52 1.21 25.74
CA ARG A 286 7.51 2.29 25.90
C ARG A 286 7.45 3.34 24.79
N VAL A 287 6.95 3.02 23.61
CA VAL A 287 6.88 3.97 22.50
C VAL A 287 5.44 4.48 22.37
N LEU A 288 5.26 5.77 22.68
CA LEU A 288 3.95 6.43 22.63
C LEU A 288 3.56 6.85 21.21
N GLY A 289 4.53 6.96 20.30
CA GLY A 289 4.37 7.37 18.91
C GLY A 289 5.72 7.74 18.29
N PHE A 290 5.74 8.08 17.01
CA PHE A 290 6.97 8.48 16.34
C PHE A 290 6.82 9.64 15.35
N CYS A 291 7.93 10.32 15.07
CA CYS A 291 8.03 11.37 14.08
C CYS A 291 9.28 11.18 13.20
N THR A 292 9.12 11.23 11.87
CA THR A 292 10.24 11.11 10.93
C THR A 292 10.48 12.40 10.15
N ALA A 293 11.75 12.70 9.88
CA ALA A 293 12.15 13.87 9.09
C ALA A 293 11.75 13.72 7.61
N VAL A 294 11.87 12.51 7.07
CA VAL A 294 11.46 12.13 5.70
C VAL A 294 10.39 11.04 5.73
N GLY A 295 9.88 10.65 4.56
CA GLY A 295 8.91 9.56 4.41
C GLY A 295 7.50 10.04 4.08
N GLY A 296 6.79 9.28 3.23
CA GLY A 296 5.43 9.61 2.80
C GLY A 296 4.34 8.96 3.68
N PRO A 297 3.09 9.43 3.61
CA PRO A 297 1.96 8.83 4.33
C PRO A 297 1.65 7.40 3.88
N THR A 298 2.13 7.00 2.70
CA THR A 298 2.02 5.66 2.12
C THR A 298 3.28 4.81 2.34
N ALA A 299 4.30 5.32 3.03
CA ALA A 299 5.50 4.54 3.31
C ALA A 299 5.16 3.34 4.23
N HIS A 300 5.92 2.26 4.11
CA HIS A 300 5.72 1.05 4.93
C HIS A 300 5.70 1.36 6.44
N SER A 301 6.52 2.31 6.92
CA SER A 301 6.50 2.75 8.30
C SER A 301 5.18 3.41 8.71
N ALA A 302 4.59 4.25 7.85
CA ALA A 302 3.28 4.88 8.08
C ALA A 302 2.13 3.85 8.11
N ILE A 303 2.18 2.86 7.22
CA ILE A 303 1.18 1.78 7.16
C ILE A 303 1.26 0.92 8.42
N ILE A 304 2.48 0.48 8.79
CA ILE A 304 2.72 -0.29 10.01
C ILE A 304 2.27 0.51 11.24
N ALA A 305 2.53 1.82 11.32
CA ALA A 305 2.08 2.66 12.43
C ALA A 305 0.56 2.61 12.66
N ARG A 306 -0.23 2.67 11.57
CA ARG A 306 -1.70 2.56 11.62
C ARG A 306 -2.13 1.20 12.16
N ALA A 307 -1.56 0.12 11.62
CA ALA A 307 -1.80 -1.24 12.10
C ALA A 307 -1.44 -1.40 13.60
N LEU A 308 -0.40 -0.69 14.05
CA LEU A 308 0.02 -0.68 15.44
C LEU A 308 -0.78 0.27 16.33
N SER A 309 -1.66 1.10 15.78
CA SER A 309 -2.35 2.19 16.51
C SER A 309 -1.37 3.11 17.24
N LEU A 310 -0.19 3.33 16.64
CA LEU A 310 0.82 4.26 17.15
C LEU A 310 0.66 5.59 16.42
N PRO A 311 0.42 6.71 17.13
CA PRO A 311 0.41 8.04 16.54
C PRO A 311 1.72 8.31 15.78
N ALA A 312 1.60 8.77 14.53
CA ALA A 312 2.76 9.00 13.68
C ALA A 312 2.62 10.27 12.81
N VAL A 313 3.73 11.00 12.68
CA VAL A 313 3.88 12.17 11.80
C VAL A 313 5.14 11.98 10.94
N VAL A 314 5.00 12.01 9.62
CA VAL A 314 6.12 11.80 8.68
C VAL A 314 6.42 13.07 7.89
N SER A 315 7.57 13.16 7.23
CA SER A 315 7.98 14.36 6.47
C SER A 315 7.93 15.66 7.30
N ALA A 316 8.33 15.60 8.57
CA ALA A 316 8.37 16.77 9.44
C ALA A 316 9.59 17.69 9.18
N GLY A 317 10.45 17.33 8.22
CA GLY A 317 11.64 18.09 7.83
C GLY A 317 12.83 17.88 8.77
N ALA A 318 14.00 18.35 8.37
CA ALA A 318 15.25 18.12 9.12
C ALA A 318 15.27 18.79 10.51
N GLY A 319 14.40 19.79 10.76
CA GLY A 319 14.32 20.49 12.05
C GLY A 319 14.01 19.58 13.24
N VAL A 320 13.25 18.49 13.04
CA VAL A 320 12.98 17.52 14.13
C VAL A 320 14.23 16.82 14.62
N LEU A 321 15.27 16.71 13.79
CA LEU A 321 16.53 16.04 14.15
C LEU A 321 17.45 16.92 15.00
N ALA A 322 17.16 18.22 15.12
CA ALA A 322 17.90 19.12 15.99
C ALA A 322 17.37 19.12 17.44
N LEU A 323 16.24 18.45 17.70
CA LEU A 323 15.60 18.41 19.02
C LEU A 323 16.43 17.59 20.01
N ALA A 324 16.63 18.13 21.21
CA ALA A 324 17.35 17.44 22.27
C ALA A 324 16.50 16.30 22.88
N ASN A 325 17.15 15.18 23.21
CA ASN A 325 16.53 14.11 23.99
C ASN A 325 15.95 14.63 25.31
N ASN A 326 14.87 14.01 25.77
CA ASN A 326 14.11 14.39 26.96
C ASN A 326 13.32 15.71 26.85
N THR A 327 13.34 16.38 25.69
CA THR A 327 12.44 17.50 25.44
C THR A 327 11.00 16.97 25.41
N THR A 328 10.15 17.46 26.30
CA THR A 328 8.72 17.11 26.30
C THR A 328 8.07 17.67 25.05
N VAL A 329 7.29 16.84 24.37
CA VAL A 329 6.53 17.22 23.18
C VAL A 329 5.13 16.64 23.18
N ILE A 330 4.25 17.28 22.41
CA ILE A 330 2.94 16.75 22.04
C ILE A 330 3.02 16.36 20.57
N LEU A 331 2.90 15.07 20.28
CA LEU A 331 2.76 14.52 18.94
C LEU A 331 1.28 14.33 18.63
N ASN A 332 0.78 15.05 17.63
CA ASN A 332 -0.59 14.91 17.16
C ASN A 332 -0.58 14.30 15.75
N GLY A 333 -0.78 12.99 15.71
CA GLY A 333 -0.85 12.21 14.48
C GLY A 333 -2.11 12.45 13.65
N ARG A 334 -3.12 13.16 14.19
CA ARG A 334 -4.31 13.58 13.43
C ARG A 334 -4.05 14.86 12.62
N THR A 335 -3.42 15.85 13.24
CA THR A 335 -3.14 17.15 12.61
C THR A 335 -1.78 17.19 11.91
N GLY A 336 -0.95 16.16 12.09
CA GLY A 336 0.40 16.13 11.51
C GLY A 336 1.36 17.11 12.21
N THR A 337 1.16 17.39 13.49
CA THR A 337 1.92 18.44 14.20
C THR A 337 2.70 17.89 15.39
N LEU A 338 3.87 18.47 15.62
CA LEU A 338 4.72 18.23 16.78
C LEU A 338 4.93 19.56 17.52
N THR A 339 4.38 19.68 18.73
CA THR A 339 4.56 20.87 19.59
C THR A 339 5.72 20.63 20.55
N ILE A 340 6.72 21.51 20.51
CA ILE A 340 7.98 21.40 21.26
C ILE A 340 7.88 22.20 22.55
N ALA A 341 8.37 21.62 23.66
CA ALA A 341 8.39 22.25 24.98
C ALA A 341 7.06 22.93 25.34
N PRO A 342 5.92 22.21 25.27
CA PRO A 342 4.61 22.77 25.57
C PRO A 342 4.53 23.21 27.03
N ASP A 343 3.81 24.29 27.28
CA ASP A 343 3.53 24.72 28.64
C ASP A 343 2.56 23.75 29.36
N ALA A 344 2.40 23.92 30.67
CA ALA A 344 1.54 23.05 31.47
C ALA A 344 0.07 23.10 31.01
N GLN A 345 -0.38 24.22 30.42
CA GLN A 345 -1.73 24.38 29.91
C GLN A 345 -1.93 23.54 28.64
N ALA A 346 -1.00 23.60 27.69
CA ALA A 346 -1.01 22.81 26.47
C ALA A 346 -0.92 21.30 26.76
N ILE A 347 -0.11 20.89 27.76
CA ILE A 347 -0.05 19.49 28.22
C ILE A 347 -1.40 19.05 28.78
N ALA A 348 -2.02 19.83 29.67
CA ALA A 348 -3.31 19.49 30.24
C ALA A 348 -4.41 19.40 29.17
N GLN A 349 -4.42 20.32 28.21
CA GLN A 349 -5.35 20.29 27.07
C GLN A 349 -5.14 19.03 26.20
N ALA A 350 -3.88 18.67 25.92
CA ALA A 350 -3.58 17.48 25.13
C ALA A 350 -3.93 16.18 25.87
N GLN A 351 -3.70 16.10 27.20
CA GLN A 351 -4.10 14.95 28.02
C GLN A 351 -5.62 14.79 28.06
N GLN A 352 -6.34 15.90 28.23
CA GLN A 352 -7.79 15.89 28.19
C GLN A 352 -8.30 15.46 26.81
N ALA A 353 -7.75 16.00 25.72
CA ALA A 353 -8.11 15.59 24.36
C ALA A 353 -7.81 14.11 24.09
N GLN A 354 -6.71 13.57 24.62
CA GLN A 354 -6.36 12.15 24.51
C GLN A 354 -7.38 11.27 25.25
N ALA A 355 -7.74 11.63 26.48
CA ALA A 355 -8.70 10.88 27.30
C ALA A 355 -10.11 10.94 26.70
N GLU A 356 -10.56 12.11 26.27
CA GLU A 356 -11.84 12.29 25.58
C GLU A 356 -11.91 11.45 24.31
N TRP A 357 -10.83 11.44 23.51
CA TRP A 357 -10.76 10.62 22.30
C TRP A 357 -10.82 9.12 22.59
N GLN A 358 -10.10 8.63 23.60
CA GLN A 358 -10.16 7.23 24.00
C GLN A 358 -11.57 6.84 24.49
N GLN A 359 -12.17 7.67 25.34
CA GLN A 359 -13.53 7.45 25.84
C GLN A 359 -14.57 7.45 24.71
N GLN A 360 -14.45 8.37 23.74
CA GLN A 360 -15.29 8.40 22.54
C GLN A 360 -15.15 7.11 21.73
N ARG A 361 -13.92 6.62 21.52
CA ARG A 361 -13.69 5.36 20.79
C ARG A 361 -14.29 4.15 21.51
N GLU A 362 -14.15 4.06 22.83
CA GLU A 362 -14.75 2.97 23.61
C GLU A 362 -16.28 3.01 23.56
N THR A 363 -16.87 4.20 23.67
CA THR A 363 -18.32 4.40 23.59
C THR A 363 -18.84 4.08 22.20
N ALA A 364 -18.13 4.51 21.15
CA ALA A 364 -18.43 4.20 19.77
C ALA A 364 -18.38 2.69 19.51
N ALA A 365 -17.35 2.00 20.01
CA ALA A 365 -17.23 0.54 19.87
C ALA A 365 -18.40 -0.22 20.52
N ARG A 366 -18.88 0.22 21.70
CA ARG A 366 -20.04 -0.39 22.37
C ARG A 366 -21.34 -0.20 21.61
N THR A 367 -21.48 0.89 20.87
CA THR A 367 -22.68 1.25 20.10
C THR A 367 -22.50 1.01 18.60
N ALA A 368 -21.48 0.23 18.19
CA ALA A 368 -21.14 0.04 16.79
C ALA A 368 -22.26 -0.68 16.00
N ALA A 369 -22.97 -1.61 16.66
CA ALA A 369 -24.08 -2.35 16.06
C ALA A 369 -25.33 -1.49 15.80
N GLU A 370 -25.47 -0.35 16.46
CA GLU A 370 -26.60 0.56 16.24
C GLU A 370 -26.47 1.27 14.89
N PRO A 371 -27.58 1.48 14.16
CA PRO A 371 -27.56 2.17 12.86
C PRO A 371 -27.10 3.63 13.01
N ALA A 372 -26.58 4.21 11.92
CA ALA A 372 -26.22 5.63 11.89
C ALA A 372 -27.46 6.47 11.53
N ILE A 373 -28.23 6.84 12.56
CA ILE A 373 -29.44 7.67 12.41
C ILE A 373 -29.23 8.95 13.22
N THR A 374 -29.42 10.11 12.58
CA THR A 374 -29.35 11.42 13.21
C THR A 374 -30.48 11.59 14.24
N PRO A 375 -30.36 12.53 15.22
CA PRO A 375 -31.43 12.79 16.17
C PRO A 375 -32.75 13.25 15.53
N ASP A 376 -32.71 13.81 14.32
CA ASP A 376 -33.88 14.20 13.52
C ASP A 376 -34.35 13.13 12.52
N GLY A 377 -33.82 11.89 12.61
CA GLY A 377 -34.37 10.71 11.96
C GLY A 377 -33.82 10.42 10.56
N HIS A 378 -32.80 11.13 10.10
CA HIS A 378 -32.13 10.85 8.84
C HIS A 378 -31.11 9.71 9.00
N ARG A 379 -31.15 8.73 8.10
CA ARG A 379 -30.23 7.58 8.13
C ARG A 379 -29.16 7.75 7.06
N VAL A 380 -27.92 7.48 7.43
CA VAL A 380 -26.77 7.34 6.52
C VAL A 380 -26.21 5.93 6.73
N GLU A 381 -26.04 5.16 5.66
CA GLU A 381 -25.48 3.81 5.78
C GLU A 381 -23.96 3.91 5.98
N VAL A 382 -23.43 3.25 7.02
CA VAL A 382 -21.98 3.18 7.25
C VAL A 382 -21.49 1.77 6.98
N VAL A 383 -20.70 1.63 5.93
CA VAL A 383 -20.27 0.35 5.35
C VAL A 383 -18.74 0.29 5.28
N ALA A 384 -18.21 -0.89 4.94
CA ALA A 384 -16.76 -1.13 4.97
C ALA A 384 -16.10 -1.10 3.58
N ASN A 385 -14.90 -0.53 3.54
CA ASN A 385 -13.90 -0.79 2.52
C ASN A 385 -13.11 -2.05 2.89
N VAL A 386 -13.09 -3.07 2.03
CA VAL A 386 -12.45 -4.37 2.30
C VAL A 386 -11.59 -4.84 1.14
N GLY A 387 -10.52 -5.59 1.43
CA GLY A 387 -9.67 -6.24 0.44
C GLY A 387 -9.86 -7.76 0.35
N GLY A 388 -10.54 -8.38 1.32
CA GLY A 388 -10.77 -9.83 1.33
C GLY A 388 -11.71 -10.34 2.42
N VAL A 389 -11.77 -11.67 2.57
CA VAL A 389 -12.69 -12.37 3.48
C VAL A 389 -12.44 -12.03 4.96
N ALA A 390 -11.17 -11.87 5.35
CA ALA A 390 -10.82 -11.51 6.73
C ALA A 390 -11.36 -10.14 7.11
N ASP A 391 -11.19 -9.15 6.23
CA ASP A 391 -11.69 -7.79 6.41
C ASP A 391 -13.22 -7.76 6.48
N ALA A 392 -13.91 -8.54 5.64
CA ALA A 392 -15.38 -8.64 5.67
C ALA A 392 -15.89 -9.19 7.01
N LYS A 393 -15.23 -10.20 7.59
CA LYS A 393 -15.56 -10.71 8.92
C LYS A 393 -15.30 -9.66 10.01
N ALA A 394 -14.18 -8.96 9.93
CA ALA A 394 -13.86 -7.88 10.87
C ALA A 394 -14.85 -6.70 10.76
N ALA A 395 -15.28 -6.36 9.55
CA ALA A 395 -16.28 -5.33 9.28
C ALA A 395 -17.62 -5.63 9.97
N MET A 396 -18.11 -6.86 9.85
CA MET A 396 -19.33 -7.29 10.54
C MET A 396 -19.20 -7.20 12.06
N GLN A 397 -18.05 -7.57 12.63
CA GLN A 397 -17.78 -7.42 14.06
C GLN A 397 -17.70 -5.95 14.50
N ALA A 398 -17.25 -5.07 13.61
CA ALA A 398 -17.19 -3.62 13.82
C ALA A 398 -18.54 -2.90 13.56
N GLY A 399 -19.62 -3.62 13.26
CA GLY A 399 -20.96 -3.06 13.08
C GLY A 399 -21.22 -2.45 11.70
N ALA A 400 -20.50 -2.88 10.68
CA ALA A 400 -20.73 -2.48 9.29
C ALA A 400 -22.15 -2.86 8.82
N GLU A 401 -22.80 -1.97 8.07
CA GLU A 401 -24.11 -2.23 7.45
C GLU A 401 -23.99 -2.85 6.04
N GLY A 402 -22.77 -3.17 5.61
CA GLY A 402 -22.47 -3.68 4.28
C GLY A 402 -20.99 -3.48 3.93
N VAL A 403 -20.66 -3.77 2.68
CA VAL A 403 -19.37 -3.41 2.05
C VAL A 403 -19.66 -2.46 0.90
N GLY A 404 -19.25 -1.19 1.03
CA GLY A 404 -19.43 -0.18 -0.02
C GLY A 404 -18.28 -0.18 -1.05
N LEU A 405 -17.19 -0.88 -0.74
CA LEU A 405 -16.08 -1.09 -1.69
C LEU A 405 -15.32 -2.38 -1.35
N LEU A 406 -15.52 -3.41 -2.17
CA LEU A 406 -14.56 -4.52 -2.27
C LEU A 406 -13.53 -4.16 -3.34
N ARG A 407 -12.28 -3.97 -2.91
CA ARG A 407 -11.12 -3.78 -3.79
C ARG A 407 -10.68 -5.11 -4.36
N THR A 408 -10.97 -5.35 -5.64
CA THR A 408 -10.65 -6.63 -6.27
C THR A 408 -9.18 -6.74 -6.66
N GLU A 409 -8.43 -5.65 -6.71
CA GLU A 409 -7.03 -5.62 -7.17
C GLU A 409 -6.14 -6.57 -6.35
N PHE A 410 -6.39 -6.73 -5.06
CA PHE A 410 -5.62 -7.64 -4.20
C PHE A 410 -5.70 -9.11 -4.65
N LEU A 411 -6.75 -9.49 -5.36
CA LEU A 411 -6.88 -10.83 -5.94
C LEU A 411 -6.03 -11.02 -7.21
N PHE A 412 -5.66 -9.92 -7.86
CA PHE A 412 -4.94 -9.86 -9.13
C PHE A 412 -3.44 -9.58 -8.94
N LEU A 413 -3.07 -8.79 -7.92
CA LEU A 413 -1.69 -8.41 -7.62
C LEU A 413 -0.86 -9.60 -7.11
N ASP A 414 0.46 -9.53 -7.33
CA ASP A 414 1.45 -10.55 -6.93
C ASP A 414 1.24 -11.95 -7.57
N ARG A 415 0.59 -12.03 -8.73
CA ARG A 415 0.26 -13.28 -9.47
C ARG A 415 0.88 -13.38 -10.88
N ALA A 416 0.96 -14.62 -11.39
CA ALA A 416 1.62 -15.02 -12.65
C ALA A 416 0.67 -14.87 -13.83
N ALA A 417 -0.60 -15.09 -13.51
CA ALA A 417 -1.70 -15.04 -14.42
C ALA A 417 -2.85 -14.39 -13.66
N ALA A 418 -3.82 -13.91 -14.44
CA ALA A 418 -5.06 -13.43 -13.89
C ALA A 418 -5.72 -14.54 -13.04
N PRO A 419 -6.35 -14.19 -11.90
CA PRO A 419 -7.12 -15.13 -11.12
C PRO A 419 -8.21 -15.75 -12.00
N THR A 420 -8.30 -17.09 -11.98
CA THR A 420 -9.31 -17.79 -12.77
C THR A 420 -10.72 -17.42 -12.29
N GLU A 421 -11.73 -17.57 -13.15
CA GLU A 421 -13.13 -17.36 -12.78
C GLU A 421 -13.53 -18.11 -11.50
N GLU A 422 -13.04 -19.35 -11.30
CA GLU A 422 -13.40 -20.17 -10.14
C GLU A 422 -12.76 -19.65 -8.83
N GLU A 423 -11.52 -19.15 -8.90
CA GLU A 423 -10.87 -18.49 -7.77
C GLU A 423 -11.59 -17.20 -7.40
N GLN A 424 -11.92 -16.38 -8.40
CA GLN A 424 -12.70 -15.16 -8.22
C GLN A 424 -14.07 -15.47 -7.60
N PHE A 425 -14.79 -16.44 -8.14
CA PHE A 425 -16.08 -16.89 -7.63
C PHE A 425 -15.98 -17.33 -6.17
N THR A 426 -14.97 -18.13 -5.83
CA THR A 426 -14.76 -18.62 -4.46
C THR A 426 -14.59 -17.46 -3.48
N VAL A 427 -13.72 -16.50 -3.81
CA VAL A 427 -13.46 -15.33 -2.95
C VAL A 427 -14.72 -14.46 -2.83
N TYR A 428 -15.39 -14.13 -3.94
CA TYR A 428 -16.59 -13.30 -3.91
C TYR A 428 -17.74 -13.97 -3.15
N ARG A 429 -17.94 -15.29 -3.32
CA ARG A 429 -18.92 -16.08 -2.58
C ARG A 429 -18.63 -16.05 -1.08
N ASP A 430 -17.39 -16.30 -0.69
CA ASP A 430 -17.01 -16.38 0.73
C ASP A 430 -17.16 -15.02 1.42
N ILE A 431 -16.87 -13.92 0.72
CA ILE A 431 -17.16 -12.56 1.19
C ILE A 431 -18.66 -12.34 1.32
N ALA A 432 -19.45 -12.68 0.30
CA ALA A 432 -20.91 -12.50 0.33
C ALA A 432 -21.57 -13.27 1.51
N GLN A 433 -21.09 -14.49 1.78
CA GLN A 433 -21.54 -15.30 2.91
C GLN A 433 -21.09 -14.73 4.26
N ALA A 434 -19.86 -14.22 4.35
CA ALA A 434 -19.35 -13.59 5.57
C ALA A 434 -20.18 -12.36 5.99
N MET A 435 -20.79 -11.67 5.02
CA MET A 435 -21.64 -10.49 5.23
C MET A 435 -23.08 -10.80 5.65
N GLN A 436 -23.46 -12.08 5.77
CA GLN A 436 -24.73 -12.53 6.37
C GLN A 436 -25.99 -11.84 5.82
N GLY A 437 -26.01 -11.57 4.50
CA GLY A 437 -27.14 -10.95 3.81
C GLY A 437 -27.08 -9.42 3.67
N GLN A 438 -26.04 -8.77 4.21
CA GLN A 438 -25.72 -7.37 3.91
C GLN A 438 -25.15 -7.21 2.50
N PRO A 439 -25.36 -6.04 1.84
CA PRO A 439 -24.90 -5.80 0.49
C PRO A 439 -23.37 -5.69 0.41
N VAL A 440 -22.81 -6.12 -0.73
CA VAL A 440 -21.38 -5.99 -1.06
C VAL A 440 -21.26 -5.40 -2.45
N ILE A 441 -20.64 -4.23 -2.53
CA ILE A 441 -20.31 -3.55 -3.79
C ILE A 441 -18.95 -4.06 -4.26
N VAL A 442 -18.96 -4.87 -5.31
CA VAL A 442 -17.74 -5.37 -5.96
C VAL A 442 -17.30 -4.37 -7.01
N ARG A 443 -16.16 -3.71 -6.76
CA ARG A 443 -15.53 -2.87 -7.78
C ARG A 443 -14.77 -3.75 -8.75
N THR A 444 -15.09 -3.62 -10.03
CA THR A 444 -14.31 -4.28 -11.09
C THR A 444 -12.86 -3.79 -11.09
N LEU A 445 -11.99 -4.53 -11.76
CA LEU A 445 -10.53 -4.34 -11.69
C LEU A 445 -10.11 -2.88 -11.95
N ASP A 446 -9.56 -2.20 -10.94
CA ASP A 446 -8.96 -0.86 -11.07
C ASP A 446 -7.44 -0.91 -11.00
N ILE A 447 -6.84 -1.28 -12.14
CA ILE A 447 -5.39 -1.32 -12.31
C ILE A 447 -4.98 -0.45 -13.50
N GLY A 448 -3.83 0.20 -13.36
CA GLY A 448 -3.19 1.13 -14.30
C GLY A 448 -1.80 1.50 -13.78
N GLY A 449 -0.93 2.07 -14.63
CA GLY A 449 0.54 1.96 -14.55
C GLY A 449 1.33 2.40 -13.30
N ASP A 450 0.71 2.73 -12.16
CA ASP A 450 1.37 2.72 -10.84
C ASP A 450 1.34 1.33 -10.16
N LYS A 451 0.54 0.38 -10.68
CA LYS A 451 0.37 -0.99 -10.15
C LYS A 451 0.47 -2.02 -11.28
N PRO A 452 1.65 -2.25 -11.88
CA PRO A 452 1.77 -3.11 -13.04
C PRO A 452 1.35 -4.56 -12.72
N LEU A 453 0.55 -5.16 -13.61
CA LEU A 453 0.28 -6.60 -13.60
C LEU A 453 1.22 -7.28 -14.61
N PRO A 454 2.11 -8.18 -14.17
CA PRO A 454 3.09 -8.81 -15.07
C PRO A 454 2.48 -9.56 -16.26
N TYR A 455 1.24 -10.03 -16.12
CA TYR A 455 0.49 -10.80 -17.13
C TYR A 455 -0.49 -9.96 -17.96
N ILE A 456 -0.47 -8.63 -17.82
CA ILE A 456 -1.24 -7.72 -18.66
C ILE A 456 -0.26 -6.75 -19.31
N GLU A 457 -0.06 -6.88 -20.62
CA GLU A 457 0.81 -6.00 -21.41
C GLU A 457 0.23 -4.60 -21.56
N VAL A 458 0.36 -3.74 -20.56
CA VAL A 458 0.03 -2.32 -20.71
C VAL A 458 1.27 -1.59 -21.22
N PRO A 459 1.22 -0.88 -22.37
CA PRO A 459 2.34 -0.07 -22.82
C PRO A 459 2.76 0.91 -21.73
N PRO A 460 4.06 1.20 -21.57
CA PRO A 460 4.51 2.18 -20.58
C PRO A 460 3.96 3.56 -20.93
N GLU A 461 3.37 4.22 -19.94
CA GLU A 461 2.76 5.54 -20.10
C GLU A 461 3.56 6.59 -19.33
N THR A 462 3.71 7.78 -19.92
CA THR A 462 4.37 8.91 -19.23
C THR A 462 3.59 9.37 -18.01
N ASN A 463 2.26 9.23 -18.04
CA ASN A 463 1.37 9.61 -16.95
C ASN A 463 0.38 8.47 -16.66
N PRO A 464 0.77 7.46 -15.88
CA PRO A 464 -0.07 6.30 -15.60
C PRO A 464 -1.46 6.63 -15.01
N PHE A 465 -1.54 7.65 -14.16
CA PHE A 465 -2.80 8.13 -13.61
C PHE A 465 -3.75 8.71 -14.66
N LEU A 466 -3.25 9.13 -15.83
CA LEU A 466 -4.05 9.72 -16.90
C LEU A 466 -4.26 8.77 -18.09
N GLY A 467 -3.83 7.51 -18.00
CA GLY A 467 -3.77 6.59 -19.13
C GLY A 467 -4.76 5.42 -19.07
N GLU A 468 -4.31 4.26 -19.55
CA GLU A 468 -5.06 3.00 -19.65
C GLU A 468 -5.21 2.36 -18.27
N ARG A 469 -6.23 2.82 -17.52
CA ARG A 469 -6.56 2.35 -16.17
C ARG A 469 -8.03 1.96 -16.05
N GLY A 470 -8.30 1.00 -15.16
CA GLY A 470 -9.65 0.68 -14.70
C GLY A 470 -10.53 0.20 -15.84
N ILE A 471 -11.70 0.83 -16.02
CA ILE A 471 -12.64 0.39 -17.06
C ILE A 471 -12.05 0.44 -18.47
N ARG A 472 -11.12 1.34 -18.76
CA ARG A 472 -10.48 1.45 -20.08
C ARG A 472 -9.67 0.21 -20.41
N LEU A 473 -8.88 -0.26 -19.45
CA LEU A 473 -8.13 -1.50 -19.54
C LEU A 473 -9.08 -2.69 -19.75
N CYS A 474 -10.16 -2.75 -18.96
CA CYS A 474 -11.18 -3.79 -19.06
C CYS A 474 -11.93 -3.79 -20.40
N LEU A 475 -12.17 -2.63 -21.01
CA LEU A 475 -12.82 -2.54 -22.31
C LEU A 475 -11.89 -2.90 -23.46
N ASN A 476 -10.60 -2.55 -23.35
CA ASN A 476 -9.57 -2.98 -24.31
C ASN A 476 -9.24 -4.47 -24.18
N ARG A 477 -9.48 -5.07 -23.00
CA ARG A 477 -9.32 -6.49 -22.70
C ARG A 477 -10.61 -7.10 -22.14
N PRO A 478 -11.65 -7.24 -22.97
CA PRO A 478 -12.99 -7.58 -22.49
C PRO A 478 -13.10 -8.97 -21.87
N GLU A 479 -12.18 -9.90 -22.15
CA GLU A 479 -12.15 -11.22 -21.51
C GLU A 479 -11.90 -11.13 -20.00
N LEU A 480 -11.02 -10.22 -19.55
CA LEU A 480 -10.80 -9.98 -18.12
C LEU A 480 -12.08 -9.54 -17.42
N LEU A 481 -12.83 -8.64 -18.08
CA LEU A 481 -14.10 -8.17 -17.55
C LEU A 481 -15.17 -9.26 -17.58
N ARG A 482 -15.26 -10.04 -18.67
CA ARG A 482 -16.21 -11.15 -18.80
C ARG A 482 -16.01 -12.20 -17.72
N GLU A 483 -14.78 -12.63 -17.48
CA GLU A 483 -14.45 -13.62 -16.43
C GLU A 483 -14.80 -13.08 -15.05
N GLN A 484 -14.40 -11.84 -14.74
CA GLN A 484 -14.69 -11.21 -13.46
C GLN A 484 -16.20 -11.06 -13.24
N VAL A 485 -16.94 -10.57 -14.25
CA VAL A 485 -18.40 -10.44 -14.19
C VAL A 485 -19.07 -11.80 -14.03
N ARG A 486 -18.61 -12.85 -14.73
CA ARG A 486 -19.16 -14.20 -14.58
C ARG A 486 -19.00 -14.71 -13.16
N ALA A 487 -17.82 -14.53 -12.57
CA ALA A 487 -17.54 -14.86 -11.18
C ALA A 487 -18.45 -14.09 -10.20
N ILE A 488 -18.62 -12.77 -10.40
CA ILE A 488 -19.49 -11.93 -9.54
C ILE A 488 -20.96 -12.38 -9.64
N LEU A 489 -21.47 -12.58 -10.85
CA LEU A 489 -22.86 -12.97 -11.08
C LEU A 489 -23.16 -14.38 -10.52
N ARG A 490 -22.21 -15.31 -10.59
CA ARG A 490 -22.31 -16.61 -9.91
C ARG A 490 -22.33 -16.44 -8.39
N ALA A 491 -21.44 -15.61 -7.84
CA ALA A 491 -21.38 -15.35 -6.40
C ALA A 491 -22.63 -14.61 -5.86
N ALA A 492 -23.29 -13.79 -6.69
CA ALA A 492 -24.52 -13.08 -6.34
C ALA A 492 -25.71 -14.01 -6.02
N GLN A 493 -25.63 -15.29 -6.36
CA GLN A 493 -26.62 -16.29 -5.94
C GLN A 493 -26.48 -16.69 -4.46
N HIS A 494 -25.36 -16.34 -3.82
CA HIS A 494 -25.04 -16.70 -2.44
C HIS A 494 -25.09 -15.52 -1.47
N GLY A 495 -25.39 -14.31 -1.95
CA GLY A 495 -25.52 -13.09 -1.15
C GLY A 495 -25.82 -11.88 -2.03
N LYS A 496 -26.04 -10.71 -1.41
CA LYS A 496 -26.40 -9.49 -2.15
C LYS A 496 -25.14 -8.81 -2.70
N LEU A 497 -24.83 -9.06 -3.96
CA LEU A 497 -23.73 -8.39 -4.65
C LEU A 497 -24.23 -7.29 -5.59
N ARG A 498 -23.48 -6.19 -5.66
CA ARG A 498 -23.63 -5.11 -6.63
C ARG A 498 -22.33 -4.98 -7.43
N ILE A 499 -22.40 -4.48 -8.66
CA ILE A 499 -21.22 -4.25 -9.49
C ILE A 499 -20.96 -2.76 -9.60
N MET A 500 -19.70 -2.35 -9.47
CA MET A 500 -19.28 -0.96 -9.67
C MET A 500 -18.10 -0.86 -10.63
N PHE A 501 -18.16 0.06 -11.60
CA PHE A 501 -17.07 0.33 -12.53
C PHE A 501 -16.18 1.51 -12.08
N PRO A 502 -14.85 1.35 -12.00
CA PRO A 502 -13.91 2.44 -11.75
C PRO A 502 -13.62 3.25 -13.03
N MET A 503 -13.14 4.48 -12.89
CA MET A 503 -12.54 5.30 -13.94
C MET A 503 -13.44 5.58 -15.17
N VAL A 504 -14.76 5.54 -14.99
CA VAL A 504 -15.73 5.91 -16.04
C VAL A 504 -15.66 7.42 -16.27
N ALA A 505 -15.41 7.84 -17.51
CA ALA A 505 -15.41 9.24 -17.93
C ALA A 505 -16.50 9.55 -18.95
N ASP A 506 -16.86 8.58 -19.79
CA ASP A 506 -17.81 8.73 -20.90
C ASP A 506 -18.97 7.72 -20.75
N ILE A 507 -20.18 8.14 -21.15
CA ILE A 507 -21.35 7.25 -21.22
C ILE A 507 -21.14 6.08 -22.20
N ALA A 508 -20.32 6.26 -23.24
CA ALA A 508 -19.98 5.20 -24.18
C ALA A 508 -19.23 4.05 -23.49
N GLU A 509 -18.30 4.37 -22.57
CA GLU A 509 -17.57 3.38 -21.76
C GLU A 509 -18.56 2.61 -20.87
N LEU A 510 -19.46 3.31 -20.19
CA LEU A 510 -20.50 2.72 -19.35
C LEU A 510 -21.40 1.75 -20.14
N ARG A 511 -21.94 2.20 -21.28
CA ARG A 511 -22.81 1.37 -22.12
C ARG A 511 -22.11 0.11 -22.63
N ALA A 512 -20.84 0.24 -23.03
CA ALA A 512 -20.04 -0.91 -23.46
C ALA A 512 -19.84 -1.92 -22.31
N ALA A 513 -19.56 -1.44 -21.10
CA ALA A 513 -19.40 -2.28 -19.93
C ALA A 513 -20.71 -2.97 -19.51
N CYS A 514 -21.83 -2.24 -19.50
CA CYS A 514 -23.16 -2.79 -19.23
C CYS A 514 -23.59 -3.84 -20.26
N ALA A 515 -23.23 -3.66 -21.54
CA ALA A 515 -23.50 -4.65 -22.57
C ALA A 515 -22.78 -5.99 -22.29
N ILE A 516 -21.54 -5.94 -21.79
CA ILE A 516 -20.79 -7.14 -21.37
C ILE A 516 -21.47 -7.81 -20.16
N ILE A 517 -21.97 -7.05 -19.19
CA ILE A 517 -22.74 -7.62 -18.07
C ILE A 517 -23.98 -8.35 -18.57
N GLU A 518 -24.76 -7.72 -19.45
CA GLU A 518 -25.99 -8.30 -19.96
C GLU A 518 -25.72 -9.56 -20.82
N GLU A 519 -24.66 -9.54 -21.63
CA GLU A 519 -24.18 -10.71 -22.39
C GLU A 519 -23.91 -11.92 -21.47
N VAL A 520 -23.13 -11.70 -20.40
CA VAL A 520 -22.77 -12.76 -19.45
C VAL A 520 -23.98 -13.20 -18.62
N ARG A 521 -24.82 -12.26 -18.18
CA ARG A 521 -26.04 -12.52 -17.42
C ARG A 521 -27.01 -13.40 -18.21
N ALA A 522 -27.25 -13.07 -19.48
CA ALA A 522 -28.09 -13.85 -20.38
C ALA A 522 -27.53 -15.27 -20.60
N THR A 523 -26.20 -15.38 -20.75
CA THR A 523 -25.51 -16.68 -20.92
C THR A 523 -25.64 -17.56 -19.68
N LEU A 524 -25.50 -16.99 -18.48
CA LEU A 524 -25.65 -17.71 -17.21
C LEU A 524 -27.12 -17.94 -16.79
N ASN A 525 -28.08 -17.24 -17.42
CA ASN A 525 -29.49 -17.23 -17.06
C ASN A 525 -29.74 -16.89 -15.58
N VAL A 526 -29.13 -15.80 -15.11
CA VAL A 526 -29.24 -15.32 -13.71
C VAL A 526 -29.99 -13.98 -13.62
N PRO A 527 -30.55 -13.63 -12.45
CA PRO A 527 -31.17 -12.32 -12.23
C PRO A 527 -30.19 -11.16 -12.47
N ALA A 528 -30.74 -9.99 -12.78
CA ALA A 528 -29.95 -8.77 -12.82
C ALA A 528 -29.47 -8.37 -11.41
N VAL A 529 -28.30 -7.75 -11.34
CA VAL A 529 -27.72 -7.15 -10.14
C VAL A 529 -27.71 -5.64 -10.29
N GLU A 530 -27.67 -4.90 -9.19
CA GLU A 530 -27.54 -3.45 -9.24
C GLU A 530 -26.16 -3.06 -9.80
N ILE A 531 -26.14 -2.10 -10.73
CA ILE A 531 -24.94 -1.61 -11.39
C ILE A 531 -24.73 -0.15 -11.03
N GLY A 532 -23.53 0.20 -10.58
CA GLY A 532 -23.13 1.56 -10.30
C GLY A 532 -21.80 1.93 -10.95
N ILE A 533 -21.42 3.19 -10.80
CA ILE A 533 -20.10 3.67 -11.23
C ILE A 533 -19.43 4.46 -10.11
N MET A 534 -18.10 4.42 -10.12
CA MET A 534 -17.30 5.29 -9.28
C MET A 534 -17.21 6.68 -9.92
N ILE A 535 -17.68 7.71 -9.20
CA ILE A 535 -17.52 9.10 -9.60
C ILE A 535 -16.19 9.59 -9.04
N GLU A 536 -15.14 9.35 -9.82
CA GLU A 536 -13.76 9.74 -9.48
C GLU A 536 -13.08 10.58 -10.57
N ILE A 537 -13.72 10.72 -11.73
CA ILE A 537 -13.26 11.59 -12.81
C ILE A 537 -14.13 12.85 -12.83
N PRO A 538 -13.55 14.07 -12.88
CA PRO A 538 -14.33 15.31 -12.90
C PRO A 538 -15.36 15.36 -14.03
N ALA A 539 -15.02 14.82 -15.21
CA ALA A 539 -15.95 14.70 -16.33
C ALA A 539 -17.23 13.91 -15.97
N ALA A 540 -17.10 12.80 -15.24
CA ALA A 540 -18.25 12.02 -14.79
C ALA A 540 -19.11 12.78 -13.78
N ALA A 541 -18.51 13.51 -12.84
CA ALA A 541 -19.25 14.37 -11.92
C ALA A 541 -19.99 15.50 -12.65
N LEU A 542 -19.39 16.07 -13.72
CA LEU A 542 -20.03 17.08 -14.56
C LEU A 542 -21.15 16.53 -15.45
N MET A 543 -21.14 15.23 -15.72
CA MET A 543 -22.12 14.49 -16.55
C MET A 543 -23.04 13.59 -15.71
N ALA A 544 -23.08 13.79 -14.38
CA ALA A 544 -23.77 12.90 -13.46
C ALA A 544 -25.28 12.78 -13.76
N ASP A 545 -25.92 13.83 -14.27
CA ASP A 545 -27.33 13.84 -14.67
C ASP A 545 -27.61 12.87 -15.82
N VAL A 546 -26.70 12.78 -16.79
CA VAL A 546 -26.81 11.86 -17.92
C VAL A 546 -26.47 10.43 -17.50
N LEU A 547 -25.43 10.27 -16.66
CA LEU A 547 -25.01 8.95 -16.17
C LEU A 547 -26.03 8.32 -15.21
N ALA A 548 -26.72 9.12 -14.39
CA ALA A 548 -27.68 8.64 -13.38
C ALA A 548 -28.90 7.94 -14.00
N ALA A 549 -29.21 8.23 -15.27
CA ALA A 549 -30.28 7.56 -16.00
C ALA A 549 -29.94 6.10 -16.38
N GLU A 550 -28.66 5.73 -16.39
CA GLU A 550 -28.15 4.44 -16.89
C GLU A 550 -27.63 3.51 -15.78
N VAL A 551 -27.61 3.98 -14.53
CA VAL A 551 -27.09 3.23 -13.36
C VAL A 551 -28.08 3.22 -12.20
N ASP A 552 -27.85 2.36 -11.22
CA ASP A 552 -28.63 2.24 -10.00
C ASP A 552 -28.09 3.10 -8.86
N PHE A 553 -26.78 3.39 -8.86
CA PHE A 553 -26.13 4.18 -7.83
C PHE A 553 -24.80 4.78 -8.29
N PHE A 554 -24.31 5.76 -7.52
CA PHE A 554 -22.95 6.26 -7.61
C PHE A 554 -22.18 5.98 -6.33
N SER A 555 -20.85 5.86 -6.45
CA SER A 555 -19.95 5.97 -5.29
C SER A 555 -18.83 6.94 -5.61
N VAL A 556 -18.61 7.96 -4.79
CA VAL A 556 -17.55 8.94 -5.02
C VAL A 556 -16.20 8.40 -4.53
N GLY A 557 -15.26 8.22 -5.46
CA GLY A 557 -13.86 7.93 -5.17
C GLY A 557 -13.09 9.21 -4.90
N THR A 558 -13.22 9.76 -3.68
CA THR A 558 -12.70 11.12 -3.38
C THR A 558 -11.20 11.27 -3.52
N ASN A 559 -10.43 10.19 -3.37
CA ASN A 559 -8.98 10.26 -3.50
C ASN A 559 -8.57 10.63 -4.94
N ASP A 560 -9.13 9.92 -5.92
CA ASP A 560 -8.85 10.12 -7.34
C ASP A 560 -9.60 11.36 -7.87
N LEU A 561 -10.83 11.62 -7.40
CA LEU A 561 -11.55 12.86 -7.71
C LEU A 561 -10.75 14.10 -7.30
N THR A 562 -10.17 14.09 -6.09
CA THR A 562 -9.34 15.20 -5.60
C THR A 562 -8.10 15.37 -6.47
N GLN A 563 -7.39 14.27 -6.75
CA GLN A 563 -6.20 14.27 -7.58
C GLN A 563 -6.45 14.88 -8.97
N TYR A 564 -7.49 14.43 -9.68
CA TYR A 564 -7.79 14.94 -11.02
C TYR A 564 -8.41 16.33 -11.02
N THR A 565 -9.19 16.69 -9.99
CA THR A 565 -9.77 18.04 -9.87
C THR A 565 -8.70 19.09 -9.59
N LEU A 566 -7.73 18.78 -8.73
CA LEU A 566 -6.67 19.70 -8.34
C LEU A 566 -5.41 19.58 -9.22
N ALA A 567 -5.33 18.53 -10.06
CA ALA A 567 -4.14 18.15 -10.80
C ALA A 567 -2.90 17.98 -9.89
N MET A 568 -3.10 17.35 -8.72
CA MET A 568 -2.06 17.12 -7.72
C MET A 568 -1.97 15.62 -7.43
N ASP A 569 -0.85 15.01 -7.83
CA ASP A 569 -0.57 13.61 -7.52
C ASP A 569 -0.38 13.42 -6.00
N ARG A 570 -1.19 12.52 -5.42
CA ARG A 570 -1.16 12.18 -3.99
C ARG A 570 0.14 11.48 -3.56
N GLN A 571 0.89 10.91 -4.50
CA GLN A 571 2.19 10.28 -4.26
C GLN A 571 3.35 11.29 -4.37
N HIS A 572 3.10 12.48 -4.91
CA HIS A 572 4.16 13.46 -5.12
C HIS A 572 4.58 14.15 -3.80
N PRO A 573 5.86 14.09 -3.38
CA PRO A 573 6.30 14.53 -2.05
C PRO A 573 5.93 15.97 -1.67
N LEU A 574 5.98 16.89 -2.64
CA LEU A 574 5.69 18.32 -2.42
C LEU A 574 4.21 18.70 -2.57
N LEU A 575 3.40 17.85 -3.21
CA LEU A 575 2.01 18.15 -3.55
C LEU A 575 1.02 17.38 -2.70
N ALA A 576 1.41 16.21 -2.18
CA ALA A 576 0.56 15.38 -1.32
C ALA A 576 -0.03 16.17 -0.14
N GLY A 577 0.78 17.01 0.53
CA GLY A 577 0.32 17.86 1.64
C GLY A 577 -0.58 19.04 1.23
N LYS A 578 -0.74 19.31 -0.08
CA LYS A 578 -1.62 20.36 -0.63
C LYS A 578 -2.91 19.78 -1.21
N SER A 579 -2.97 18.47 -1.44
CA SER A 579 -4.13 17.78 -1.97
C SER A 579 -5.13 17.53 -0.83
N ASP A 580 -6.22 18.29 -0.81
CA ASP A 580 -7.24 18.22 0.24
C ASP A 580 -8.63 17.95 -0.35
N GLY A 581 -9.27 16.86 0.08
CA GLY A 581 -10.62 16.48 -0.37
C GLY A 581 -11.72 17.43 0.08
N LEU A 582 -11.47 18.27 1.10
CA LEU A 582 -12.38 19.35 1.51
C LEU A 582 -12.25 20.62 0.66
N HIS A 583 -11.46 20.60 -0.40
CA HIS A 583 -11.38 21.72 -1.32
C HIS A 583 -12.78 22.05 -1.90
N PRO A 584 -13.22 23.33 -1.93
CA PRO A 584 -14.57 23.70 -2.39
C PRO A 584 -14.91 23.20 -3.80
N ALA A 585 -13.93 23.12 -4.70
CA ALA A 585 -14.13 22.54 -6.03
C ALA A 585 -14.54 21.06 -5.98
N VAL A 586 -13.91 20.26 -5.11
CA VAL A 586 -14.24 18.83 -4.93
C VAL A 586 -15.62 18.71 -4.29
N LEU A 587 -15.91 19.49 -3.25
CA LEU A 587 -17.23 19.50 -2.60
C LEU A 587 -18.37 19.88 -3.55
N ARG A 588 -18.14 20.83 -4.46
CA ARG A 588 -19.13 21.20 -5.50
C ARG A 588 -19.37 20.07 -6.50
N LEU A 589 -18.34 19.30 -6.85
CA LEU A 589 -18.50 18.11 -7.70
C LEU A 589 -19.32 17.04 -6.98
N ILE A 590 -19.04 16.79 -5.69
CA ILE A 590 -19.82 15.86 -4.86
C ILE A 590 -21.28 16.32 -4.79
N ALA A 591 -21.54 17.59 -4.46
CA ALA A 591 -22.88 18.16 -4.39
C ALA A 591 -23.65 17.95 -5.70
N ARG A 592 -23.03 18.26 -6.84
CA ARG A 592 -23.63 18.08 -8.16
C ARG A 592 -23.95 16.61 -8.46
N THR A 593 -23.07 15.69 -8.06
CA THR A 593 -23.30 14.24 -8.20
C THR A 593 -24.49 13.78 -7.37
N VAL A 594 -24.61 14.24 -6.12
CA VAL A 594 -25.75 13.93 -5.24
C VAL A 594 -27.05 14.48 -5.81
N GLU A 595 -27.08 15.76 -6.17
CA GLU A 595 -28.25 16.41 -6.78
C GLU A 595 -28.73 15.66 -8.03
N ALA A 596 -27.81 15.29 -8.91
CA ALA A 596 -28.12 14.56 -10.14
C ALA A 596 -28.66 13.15 -9.87
N ALA A 597 -28.06 12.40 -8.96
CA ALA A 597 -28.51 11.05 -8.60
C ALA A 597 -29.89 11.08 -7.95
N HIS A 598 -30.09 11.96 -6.95
CA HIS A 598 -31.36 12.11 -6.26
C HIS A 598 -32.48 12.56 -7.20
N ALA A 599 -32.19 13.44 -8.15
CA ALA A 599 -33.14 13.84 -9.20
C ALA A 599 -33.60 12.66 -10.08
N ALA A 600 -32.74 11.65 -10.25
CA ALA A 600 -33.06 10.40 -10.95
C ALA A 600 -33.59 9.28 -10.03
N GLY A 601 -33.78 9.55 -8.73
CA GLY A 601 -34.22 8.57 -7.74
C GLY A 601 -33.17 7.51 -7.39
N LYS A 602 -31.89 7.84 -7.60
CA LYS A 602 -30.71 7.00 -7.29
C LYS A 602 -30.04 7.51 -6.02
N TRP A 603 -29.15 6.70 -5.44
CA TRP A 603 -28.42 7.05 -4.21
C TRP A 603 -26.92 7.19 -4.47
N VAL A 604 -26.22 7.90 -3.58
CA VAL A 604 -24.79 8.20 -3.70
C VAL A 604 -24.03 7.79 -2.44
N GLY A 605 -23.04 6.93 -2.61
CA GLY A 605 -22.05 6.61 -1.60
C GLY A 605 -20.76 7.41 -1.73
N VAL A 606 -19.89 7.35 -0.71
CA VAL A 606 -18.51 7.85 -0.74
C VAL A 606 -17.59 6.76 -0.19
N CYS A 607 -16.63 6.30 -0.99
CA CYS A 607 -15.69 5.22 -0.60
C CYS A 607 -14.23 5.66 -0.46
N GLY A 608 -13.90 6.91 -0.82
CA GLY A 608 -12.58 7.48 -0.56
C GLY A 608 -12.36 7.87 0.91
N GLU A 609 -11.13 8.19 1.28
CA GLU A 609 -10.73 8.42 2.68
C GLU A 609 -11.49 9.58 3.34
N LEU A 610 -11.99 10.51 2.53
CA LEU A 610 -12.83 11.62 2.98
C LEU A 610 -14.08 11.15 3.75
N GLY A 611 -14.62 9.96 3.45
CA GLY A 611 -15.79 9.41 4.17
C GLY A 611 -15.51 9.09 5.64
N ALA A 612 -14.24 9.03 6.05
CA ALA A 612 -13.82 8.81 7.43
C ALA A 612 -13.19 10.07 8.08
N ASP A 613 -13.04 11.18 7.35
CA ASP A 613 -12.53 12.44 7.91
C ASP A 613 -13.61 13.05 8.82
N PRO A 614 -13.35 13.22 10.13
CA PRO A 614 -14.33 13.78 11.06
C PRO A 614 -14.84 15.17 10.66
N GLN A 615 -14.05 15.99 9.96
CA GLN A 615 -14.53 17.30 9.48
C GLN A 615 -15.40 17.17 8.23
N ALA A 616 -15.22 16.11 7.44
CA ALA A 616 -15.95 15.92 6.20
C ALA A 616 -17.26 15.17 6.37
N VAL A 617 -17.34 14.19 7.29
CA VAL A 617 -18.58 13.42 7.59
C VAL A 617 -19.83 14.31 7.68
N PRO A 618 -19.85 15.40 8.48
CA PRO A 618 -21.05 16.23 8.58
C PRO A 618 -21.32 17.05 7.33
N ILE A 619 -20.29 17.47 6.60
CA ILE A 619 -20.45 18.15 5.30
C ILE A 619 -21.07 17.18 4.28
N LEU A 620 -20.54 15.95 4.17
CA LEU A 620 -21.04 14.92 3.25
C LEU A 620 -22.48 14.54 3.55
N MET A 621 -22.83 14.35 4.83
CA MET A 621 -24.22 14.15 5.25
C MET A 621 -25.10 15.34 4.89
N GLY A 622 -24.63 16.57 5.10
CA GLY A 622 -25.34 17.79 4.73
C GLY A 622 -25.51 18.00 3.23
N LEU A 623 -24.60 17.47 2.41
CA LEU A 623 -24.73 17.42 0.96
C LEU A 623 -25.74 16.37 0.47
N GLY A 624 -26.17 15.45 1.35
CA GLY A 624 -27.13 14.40 1.02
C GLY A 624 -26.49 13.07 0.60
N VAL A 625 -25.24 12.80 1.00
CA VAL A 625 -24.63 11.48 0.78
C VAL A 625 -25.39 10.41 1.57
N ASP A 626 -25.77 9.33 0.90
CA ASP A 626 -26.61 8.26 1.45
C ASP A 626 -25.78 7.16 2.15
N GLU A 627 -24.56 6.91 1.68
CA GLU A 627 -23.68 5.83 2.16
C GLU A 627 -22.23 6.33 2.36
N LEU A 628 -21.61 5.99 3.49
CA LEU A 628 -20.18 6.22 3.78
C LEU A 628 -19.45 4.88 3.92
N SER A 629 -18.59 4.57 2.95
CA SER A 629 -17.74 3.38 2.96
C SER A 629 -16.34 3.70 3.47
N VAL A 630 -16.01 3.18 4.66
CA VAL A 630 -14.81 3.57 5.41
C VAL A 630 -13.95 2.37 5.80
N SER A 631 -12.73 2.62 6.26
CA SER A 631 -11.90 1.54 6.81
C SER A 631 -12.55 0.92 8.05
N VAL A 632 -12.39 -0.40 8.23
CA VAL A 632 -13.01 -1.17 9.31
C VAL A 632 -12.84 -0.52 10.70
N PRO A 633 -11.65 -0.01 11.10
CA PRO A 633 -11.49 0.63 12.41
C PRO A 633 -12.27 1.93 12.60
N SER A 634 -12.69 2.59 11.52
CA SER A 634 -13.37 3.89 11.53
C SER A 634 -14.89 3.78 11.64
N ILE A 635 -15.46 2.61 11.35
CA ILE A 635 -16.91 2.36 11.32
C ILE A 635 -17.59 2.81 12.62
N PRO A 636 -17.13 2.37 13.82
CA PRO A 636 -17.81 2.74 15.06
C PRO A 636 -17.82 4.26 15.28
N THR A 637 -16.70 4.92 15.02
CA THR A 637 -16.53 6.36 15.26
C THR A 637 -17.36 7.21 14.30
N VAL A 638 -17.44 6.82 13.03
CA VAL A 638 -18.26 7.53 12.02
C VAL A 638 -19.75 7.40 12.38
N LYS A 639 -20.20 6.20 12.77
CA LYS A 639 -21.60 5.99 13.22
C LYS A 639 -21.93 6.82 14.45
N ALA A 640 -21.05 6.83 15.45
CA ALA A 640 -21.23 7.64 16.65
C ALA A 640 -21.29 9.14 16.34
N GLN A 641 -20.48 9.61 15.38
CA GLN A 641 -20.48 11.00 14.94
C GLN A 641 -21.80 11.40 14.27
N ILE A 642 -22.34 10.56 13.38
CA ILE A 642 -23.63 10.83 12.72
C ILE A 642 -24.76 10.93 13.74
N ARG A 643 -24.77 10.06 14.76
CA ARG A 643 -25.82 10.02 15.80
C ARG A 643 -25.89 11.25 16.69
N VAL A 644 -24.85 12.09 16.73
CA VAL A 644 -24.83 13.30 17.58
C VAL A 644 -25.07 14.60 16.79
N GLN A 645 -25.32 14.50 15.48
CA GLN A 645 -25.54 15.66 14.62
C GLN A 645 -26.91 15.58 13.93
N THR A 646 -27.59 16.73 13.82
CA THR A 646 -28.84 16.81 13.06
C THR A 646 -28.55 17.05 11.58
N LEU A 647 -29.41 16.53 10.71
CA LEU A 647 -29.31 16.78 9.27
C LEU A 647 -29.41 18.28 8.96
N ALA A 648 -30.31 19.00 9.65
CA ALA A 648 -30.48 20.44 9.45
C ALA A 648 -29.18 21.24 9.69
N ALA A 649 -28.45 20.94 10.78
CA ALA A 649 -27.17 21.60 11.07
C ALA A 649 -26.08 21.22 10.05
N ALA A 650 -26.05 19.95 9.64
CA ALA A 650 -25.13 19.46 8.62
C ALA A 650 -25.38 20.15 7.25
N GLN A 651 -26.63 20.34 6.86
CA GLN A 651 -27.00 21.06 5.63
C GLN A 651 -26.54 22.52 5.66
N GLU A 652 -26.70 23.21 6.79
CA GLU A 652 -26.19 24.58 6.95
C GLU A 652 -24.66 24.62 6.84
N LEU A 653 -23.97 23.67 7.48
CA LEU A 653 -22.51 23.56 7.38
C LEU A 653 -22.05 23.28 5.95
N ALA A 654 -22.73 22.38 5.23
CA ALA A 654 -22.43 22.05 3.85
C ALA A 654 -22.60 23.26 2.92
N GLN A 655 -23.68 24.05 3.09
CA GLN A 655 -23.88 25.29 2.33
C GLN A 655 -22.76 26.31 2.57
N LYS A 656 -22.32 26.48 3.81
CA LYS A 656 -21.17 27.36 4.14
C LYS A 656 -19.88 26.84 3.51
N ALA A 657 -19.62 25.53 3.58
CA ALA A 657 -18.45 24.90 2.98
C ALA A 657 -18.40 25.08 1.46
N LEU A 658 -19.53 24.96 0.76
CA LEU A 658 -19.62 25.20 -0.68
C LEU A 658 -19.34 26.66 -1.08
N ALA A 659 -19.60 27.61 -0.16
CA ALA A 659 -19.40 29.04 -0.35
C ALA A 659 -17.94 29.50 -0.07
N CYS A 660 -17.13 28.68 0.60
CA CYS A 660 -15.72 28.98 0.85
C CYS A 660 -14.90 29.06 -0.45
N ALA A 661 -13.77 29.77 -0.36
CA ALA A 661 -12.80 29.91 -1.44
C ALA A 661 -11.66 28.89 -1.34
N THR A 662 -11.33 28.41 -0.13
CA THR A 662 -10.19 27.52 0.11
C THR A 662 -10.53 26.33 1.00
N ALA A 663 -9.76 25.24 0.88
CA ALA A 663 -9.88 24.08 1.77
C ALA A 663 -9.63 24.45 3.24
N GLN A 664 -8.73 25.39 3.50
CA GLN A 664 -8.43 25.87 4.86
C GLN A 664 -9.64 26.56 5.49
N GLU A 665 -10.36 27.40 4.74
CA GLU A 665 -11.60 28.02 5.22
C GLU A 665 -12.65 26.96 5.54
N VAL A 666 -12.81 25.93 4.70
CA VAL A 666 -13.74 24.82 4.95
C VAL A 666 -13.37 24.10 6.24
N ARG A 667 -12.09 23.77 6.45
CA ARG A 667 -11.61 23.11 7.68
C ARG A 667 -11.76 23.95 8.94
N GLN A 668 -11.88 25.27 8.81
CA GLN A 668 -12.14 26.18 9.94
C GLN A 668 -13.62 26.25 10.32
N LEU A 669 -14.53 25.81 9.44
CA LEU A 669 -15.96 25.73 9.74
C LEU A 669 -16.35 24.49 10.55
N ALA A 670 -15.57 23.41 10.43
CA ALA A 670 -15.93 22.05 10.83
C ALA A 670 -15.20 21.54 12.09
#